data_AF-A0A9Q9DBG4-F1
#
_entry.id   AF-A0A9Q9DBG4-F1
#
_cell.length_a   1.000
_cell.length_b   1.000
_cell.length_c   1.000
_cell.angle_alpha   90.00
_cell.angle_beta   90.00
_cell.angle_gamma   90.00
#
_symmetry.space_group_name_H-M   'P 1'
#
loop_
_entity.id
_entity.type
_entity.pdbx_description
1 polymer ?
#
loop_
_entity_poly.entity_id
_entity_poly.type
_entity_poly.pdbx_seq_one_letter_code
_entity_poly.pdbx_strand_id
1 'polypeptide(L)'
;MSIRSKLFATVALPVLSVSVAVPPAVADSLMKPFEVAQEGGGQSDEELLLQKQRQAEEEAARQAAEQQRAAEEEAARQAAEQQRAAEEEAARQAAEQQRAAEEEAARQAAEQQKAAEEEAARQAAEQQKAAEEEAARQAAEQQKAAEEEAARQAAEQQKAAEEEAARKAAEEQKAAEEQKAAEEQKAADEQKAADEQKAAEEQKAAEEQKAAEEQKAADEQKAAEEQKAAEEQKAADEQKAADEQKAADEQKAADEQKAAEEPKAGGETAPAVEPQPQTGEGQPVPGAEQPQTGEGQPVPGAEQPQTGEGQPVPGAEQPQTGEGQPVPGTEQPQTGEGQPVPGTEQPVTAEQPQVQQPAPEVVDTRTEEEKVKIADDPAATDETVVLPVENGAAVLDSDKDADNAGGNQAREERQKLREELRAKEEDAPPPADDAAAQAAIAAEMPADLPQKIEANLNEKGTRVDEAPVFVVPETTNIVNNTVINNTVINNNTTVNNITNNITEVKIVEQVDNRVILGVGDQIFVRGDDRPRLRYDAEETYYDQLPRGRTRETIVRPGGYRIVTVYNRYGDILQRSRVDRDGNEYLMIYAPERDEGPRPAIIDVGYELPPMRLRIPVRDYIADVSDDPDRDYYEFLAEPPVERVERVYTMDEVRHSARLRDKVRRVDLDTITFPTGSAEVSMSQAKTMRKVAAAMEKILAKDPGETFFIEGHTDAVGSDRSNLVLSDKRAESVASLLTEVYGIPPENLATQGYGERFLKVRTQDAEQQNRRVTIRRVTPLVRPVAQR
;
A
#
# COMPACT_ATOMS: atom_id res chain seq x y z
N MET A 1 58.57 -31.75 15.92
CA MET A 1 59.99 -31.93 16.33
C MET A 1 60.83 -30.84 15.66
N SER A 2 62.07 -30.61 16.11
CA SER A 2 62.91 -29.49 15.62
C SER A 2 63.77 -29.88 14.41
N ILE A 3 64.02 -28.93 13.51
CA ILE A 3 65.31 -28.69 12.83
C ILE A 3 65.33 -27.20 12.36
N ARG A 4 66.52 -26.65 12.10
CA ARG A 4 66.78 -25.20 12.00
C ARG A 4 67.24 -24.75 10.60
N SER A 5 66.77 -23.57 10.19
CA SER A 5 67.46 -22.48 9.46
C SER A 5 68.23 -22.76 8.15
N LYS A 6 68.10 -21.85 7.16
CA LYS A 6 69.22 -20.98 6.70
C LYS A 6 68.86 -19.97 5.58
N LEU A 7 69.39 -18.75 5.78
CA LEU A 7 70.00 -17.81 4.82
C LEU A 7 69.24 -17.28 3.58
N PHE A 8 69.23 -15.94 3.48
CA PHE A 8 69.13 -15.17 2.23
C PHE A 8 70.30 -15.46 1.28
N ALA A 9 70.07 -15.34 -0.04
CA ALA A 9 71.12 -15.23 -1.04
C ALA A 9 70.68 -14.36 -2.24
N THR A 10 71.11 -13.09 -2.25
CA THR A 10 70.99 -12.22 -3.44
C THR A 10 72.02 -12.63 -4.48
N VAL A 11 71.62 -12.84 -5.74
CA VAL A 11 72.52 -13.15 -6.86
C VAL A 11 72.21 -12.24 -8.04
N ALA A 12 73.25 -11.74 -8.71
CA ALA A 12 73.15 -10.71 -9.74
C ALA A 12 73.01 -11.25 -11.16
N LEU A 13 72.50 -10.40 -12.06
CA LEU A 13 72.45 -10.61 -13.51
C LEU A 13 73.86 -10.84 -14.11
N PRO A 14 74.10 -11.95 -14.83
CA PRO A 14 75.27 -12.09 -15.68
C PRO A 14 74.99 -11.50 -17.07
N VAL A 15 75.65 -10.40 -17.43
CA VAL A 15 75.70 -9.93 -18.83
C VAL A 15 76.63 -10.85 -19.60
N LEU A 16 76.10 -11.61 -20.55
CA LEU A 16 76.88 -12.55 -21.37
C LEU A 16 77.00 -12.04 -22.82
N SER A 17 78.12 -11.38 -23.10
CA SER A 17 78.45 -10.88 -24.44
C SER A 17 78.91 -12.02 -25.37
N VAL A 18 78.29 -12.15 -26.54
CA VAL A 18 78.75 -13.05 -27.61
C VAL A 18 79.51 -12.23 -28.65
N SER A 19 80.75 -12.63 -28.94
CA SER A 19 81.65 -11.91 -29.85
C SER A 19 81.48 -12.37 -31.30
N VAL A 20 81.37 -11.43 -32.23
CA VAL A 20 81.49 -11.70 -33.67
C VAL A 20 82.97 -11.97 -34.01
N ALA A 21 83.26 -13.10 -34.63
CA ALA A 21 84.60 -13.48 -35.06
C ALA A 21 84.63 -13.74 -36.58
N VAL A 22 85.42 -12.95 -37.30
CA VAL A 22 85.65 -13.09 -38.76
C VAL A 22 87.12 -13.45 -39.00
N PRO A 23 87.43 -14.59 -39.64
CA PRO A 23 88.81 -14.93 -40.03
C PRO A 23 89.23 -14.21 -41.35
N PRO A 24 90.53 -13.88 -41.53
CA PRO A 24 91.01 -13.04 -42.64
C PRO A 24 91.47 -13.82 -43.88
N ALA A 25 91.76 -13.11 -44.98
CA ALA A 25 92.22 -13.67 -46.26
C ALA A 25 93.63 -13.19 -46.68
N VAL A 26 94.50 -14.15 -47.02
CA VAL A 26 95.81 -14.07 -47.73
C VAL A 26 96.25 -15.52 -48.05
N ALA A 27 96.95 -15.88 -49.13
CA ALA A 27 97.42 -15.17 -50.33
C ALA A 27 97.32 -16.18 -51.52
N ASP A 28 98.06 -16.21 -52.64
CA ASP A 28 99.20 -15.44 -53.19
C ASP A 28 99.17 -15.56 -54.74
N SER A 29 99.48 -14.49 -55.50
CA SER A 29 100.72 -14.29 -56.29
C SER A 29 101.04 -15.31 -57.39
N LEU A 30 101.22 -14.82 -58.64
CA LEU A 30 102.47 -14.98 -59.42
C LEU A 30 102.47 -14.21 -60.78
N MET A 31 103.43 -13.28 -60.92
CA MET A 31 104.11 -12.82 -62.15
C MET A 31 103.36 -12.11 -63.32
N LYS A 32 104.18 -11.41 -64.14
CA LYS A 32 103.90 -10.63 -65.38
C LYS A 32 104.90 -11.11 -66.48
N PRO A 33 105.12 -10.46 -67.66
CA PRO A 33 104.39 -9.43 -68.42
C PRO A 33 104.29 -9.75 -69.96
N PHE A 34 104.06 -8.73 -70.80
CA PHE A 34 104.73 -8.47 -72.11
C PHE A 34 104.00 -8.68 -73.47
N GLU A 35 103.46 -7.55 -74.00
CA GLU A 35 103.69 -6.93 -75.34
C GLU A 35 103.45 -7.63 -76.73
N VAL A 36 102.68 -6.90 -77.57
CA VAL A 36 102.58 -6.78 -79.08
C VAL A 36 102.24 -7.98 -80.01
N ALA A 37 101.47 -7.63 -81.06
CA ALA A 37 101.56 -8.07 -82.48
C ALA A 37 100.61 -9.15 -83.06
N GLN A 38 99.61 -8.64 -83.81
CA GLN A 38 99.40 -8.88 -85.26
C GLN A 38 98.83 -10.23 -85.79
N GLU A 39 97.72 -10.09 -86.55
CA GLU A 39 97.16 -10.89 -87.68
C GLU A 39 97.35 -12.43 -87.76
N GLY A 40 96.27 -13.18 -88.02
CA GLY A 40 96.36 -14.59 -88.43
C GLY A 40 95.02 -15.35 -88.53
N GLY A 41 94.18 -15.00 -89.51
CA GLY A 41 92.77 -15.42 -89.59
C GLY A 41 92.43 -16.92 -89.61
N GLY A 42 91.15 -17.21 -89.32
CA GLY A 42 90.54 -18.53 -89.41
C GLY A 42 89.59 -18.81 -88.25
N GLN A 43 88.30 -18.52 -88.39
CA GLN A 43 87.29 -18.96 -87.42
C GLN A 43 87.15 -20.48 -87.53
N SER A 44 87.49 -21.22 -86.48
CA SER A 44 87.21 -22.66 -86.37
C SER A 44 85.91 -22.90 -85.61
N ASP A 45 85.19 -23.97 -85.95
CA ASP A 45 83.95 -24.36 -85.25
C ASP A 45 84.17 -24.64 -83.75
N GLU A 46 85.42 -24.93 -83.38
CA GLU A 46 85.88 -25.20 -82.02
C GLU A 46 85.67 -23.99 -81.09
N GLU A 47 85.91 -22.76 -81.56
CA GLU A 47 85.73 -21.55 -80.75
C GLU A 47 84.26 -21.25 -80.46
N LEU A 48 83.38 -21.51 -81.43
CA LEU A 48 81.92 -21.40 -81.29
C LEU A 48 81.36 -22.47 -80.36
N LEU A 49 81.94 -23.68 -80.37
CA LEU A 49 81.57 -24.77 -79.46
C LEU A 49 82.00 -24.44 -78.02
N LEU A 50 83.21 -23.90 -77.82
CA LEU A 50 83.71 -23.42 -76.53
C LEU A 50 82.93 -22.20 -76.00
N GLN A 51 82.36 -21.38 -76.89
CA GLN A 51 81.47 -20.28 -76.52
C GLN A 51 80.11 -20.82 -76.05
N LYS A 52 79.52 -21.79 -76.77
CA LYS A 52 78.27 -22.44 -76.37
C LYS A 52 78.39 -23.23 -75.08
N GLN A 53 79.51 -23.92 -74.83
CA GLN A 53 79.76 -24.57 -73.55
C GLN A 53 79.81 -23.56 -72.41
N ARG A 54 80.58 -22.47 -72.55
CA ARG A 54 80.61 -21.42 -71.52
C ARG A 54 79.26 -20.73 -71.30
N GLN A 55 78.44 -20.54 -72.34
CA GLN A 55 77.08 -20.03 -72.17
C GLN A 55 76.17 -21.02 -71.42
N ALA A 56 76.25 -22.32 -71.73
CA ALA A 56 75.49 -23.35 -71.02
C ALA A 56 75.96 -23.52 -69.56
N GLU A 57 77.26 -23.40 -69.29
CA GLU A 57 77.83 -23.41 -67.94
C GLU A 57 77.41 -22.16 -67.15
N GLU A 58 77.40 -20.97 -67.77
CA GLU A 58 76.94 -19.74 -67.12
C GLU A 58 75.43 -19.78 -66.85
N GLU A 59 74.63 -20.32 -67.78
CA GLU A 59 73.18 -20.49 -67.61
C GLU A 59 72.86 -21.53 -66.52
N ALA A 60 73.58 -22.66 -66.48
CA ALA A 60 73.48 -23.64 -65.40
C ALA A 60 73.93 -23.07 -64.05
N ALA A 61 74.99 -22.26 -64.01
CA ALA A 61 75.43 -21.58 -62.79
C ALA A 61 74.42 -20.54 -62.30
N ARG A 62 73.77 -19.81 -63.20
CA ARG A 62 72.66 -18.89 -62.89
C ARG A 62 71.47 -19.66 -62.31
N GLN A 63 71.04 -20.76 -62.94
CA GLN A 63 69.95 -21.60 -62.44
C GLN A 63 70.27 -22.22 -61.07
N ALA A 64 71.51 -22.66 -60.84
CA ALA A 64 71.95 -23.17 -59.54
C ALA A 64 71.94 -22.09 -58.44
N ALA A 65 72.39 -20.87 -58.76
CA ALA A 65 72.35 -19.73 -57.84
C ALA A 65 70.91 -19.25 -57.55
N GLU A 66 70.01 -19.35 -58.53
CA GLU A 66 68.58 -19.04 -58.37
C GLU A 66 67.88 -20.10 -57.49
N GLN A 67 68.17 -21.38 -57.70
CA GLN A 67 67.71 -22.47 -56.82
C GLN A 67 68.23 -22.35 -55.38
N GLN A 68 69.51 -21.96 -55.21
CA GLN A 68 70.07 -21.70 -53.88
C GLN A 68 69.34 -20.54 -53.18
N ARG A 69 69.10 -19.43 -53.87
CA ARG A 69 68.32 -18.30 -53.32
C ARG A 69 66.89 -18.67 -52.97
N ALA A 70 66.21 -19.47 -53.80
CA ALA A 70 64.87 -19.95 -53.50
C ALA A 70 64.84 -20.83 -52.23
N ALA A 71 65.83 -21.72 -52.07
CA ALA A 71 65.96 -22.56 -50.86
C ALA A 71 66.33 -21.74 -49.61
N GLU A 72 67.19 -20.72 -49.73
CA GLU A 72 67.50 -19.78 -48.65
C GLU A 72 66.27 -18.96 -48.23
N GLU A 73 65.45 -18.50 -49.19
CA GLU A 73 64.22 -17.76 -48.89
C GLU A 73 63.14 -18.66 -48.25
N GLU A 74 63.00 -19.91 -48.71
CA GLU A 74 62.09 -20.88 -48.10
C GLU A 74 62.50 -21.22 -46.66
N ALA A 75 63.80 -21.46 -46.43
CA ALA A 75 64.34 -21.69 -45.08
C ALA A 75 64.13 -20.47 -44.16
N ALA A 76 64.32 -19.25 -44.67
CA ALA A 76 64.08 -18.02 -43.92
C ALA A 76 62.59 -17.83 -43.56
N ARG A 77 61.68 -18.19 -44.48
CA ARG A 77 60.23 -18.17 -44.23
C ARG A 77 59.83 -19.19 -43.15
N GLN A 78 60.32 -20.44 -43.24
CA GLN A 78 60.06 -21.48 -42.24
C GLN A 78 60.60 -21.09 -40.84
N ALA A 79 61.79 -20.49 -40.78
CA ALA A 79 62.36 -19.99 -39.52
C ALA A 79 61.52 -18.86 -38.90
N ALA A 80 61.03 -17.91 -39.71
CA ALA A 80 60.16 -16.83 -39.25
C ALA A 80 58.77 -17.33 -38.79
N GLU A 81 58.25 -18.38 -39.42
CA GLU A 81 57.00 -19.04 -39.03
C GLU A 81 57.15 -19.77 -37.68
N GLN A 82 58.22 -20.54 -37.50
CA GLN A 82 58.54 -21.19 -36.22
C GLN A 82 58.75 -20.17 -35.09
N GLN A 83 59.42 -19.05 -35.37
CA GLN A 83 59.63 -18.00 -34.38
C GLN A 83 58.29 -17.36 -33.95
N ARG A 84 57.40 -17.07 -34.90
CA ARG A 84 56.04 -16.56 -34.58
C ARG A 84 55.21 -17.54 -33.77
N ALA A 85 55.27 -18.83 -34.08
CA ALA A 85 54.55 -19.85 -33.31
C ALA A 85 55.04 -19.91 -31.85
N ALA A 86 56.36 -19.82 -31.63
CA ALA A 86 56.95 -19.78 -30.30
C ALA A 86 56.60 -18.48 -29.53
N GLU A 87 56.57 -17.33 -30.22
CA GLU A 87 56.14 -16.05 -29.65
C GLU A 87 54.65 -16.08 -29.27
N GLU A 88 53.79 -16.71 -30.07
CA GLU A 88 52.36 -16.88 -29.77
C GLU A 88 52.11 -17.85 -28.61
N GLU A 89 52.83 -18.99 -28.56
CA GLU A 89 52.73 -19.93 -27.43
C GLU A 89 53.17 -19.28 -26.11
N ALA A 90 54.28 -18.53 -26.12
CA ALA A 90 54.74 -17.78 -24.96
C ALA A 90 53.72 -16.70 -24.52
N ALA A 91 53.10 -15.99 -25.45
CA ALA A 91 52.04 -15.02 -25.16
C ALA A 91 50.79 -15.68 -24.55
N ARG A 92 50.38 -16.85 -25.05
CA ARG A 92 49.27 -17.63 -24.49
C ARG A 92 49.56 -18.07 -23.06
N GLN A 93 50.75 -18.63 -22.78
CA GLN A 93 51.16 -19.04 -21.44
C GLN A 93 51.24 -17.86 -20.46
N ALA A 94 51.71 -16.68 -20.92
CA ALA A 94 51.73 -15.47 -20.09
C ALA A 94 50.31 -14.98 -19.74
N ALA A 95 49.38 -14.98 -20.70
CA ALA A 95 47.98 -14.60 -20.46
C ALA A 95 47.24 -15.58 -19.54
N GLU A 96 47.54 -16.89 -19.63
CA GLU A 96 47.02 -17.91 -18.72
C GLU A 96 47.50 -17.70 -17.28
N GLN A 97 48.79 -17.39 -17.09
CA GLN A 97 49.36 -17.07 -15.78
C GLN A 97 48.78 -15.77 -15.19
N GLN A 98 48.54 -14.75 -16.02
CA GLN A 98 47.88 -13.52 -15.58
C GLN A 98 46.44 -13.80 -15.10
N ARG A 99 45.64 -14.52 -15.89
CA ARG A 99 44.27 -14.90 -15.51
C ARG A 99 44.22 -15.70 -14.21
N ALA A 100 45.13 -16.66 -14.02
CA ALA A 100 45.20 -17.43 -12.78
C ALA A 100 45.53 -16.56 -11.56
N ALA A 101 46.44 -15.58 -11.70
CA ALA A 101 46.79 -14.64 -10.64
C ALA A 101 45.65 -13.65 -10.34
N GLU A 102 44.94 -13.17 -11.36
CA GLU A 102 43.75 -12.32 -11.23
C GLU A 102 42.60 -13.07 -10.54
N GLU A 103 42.38 -14.35 -10.88
CA GLU A 103 41.36 -15.17 -10.23
C GLU A 103 41.71 -15.46 -8.76
N GLU A 104 42.98 -15.75 -8.43
CA GLU A 104 43.41 -15.93 -7.04
C GLU A 104 43.25 -14.63 -6.23
N ALA A 105 43.63 -13.48 -6.81
CA ALA A 105 43.43 -12.18 -6.17
C ALA A 105 41.95 -11.83 -5.96
N ALA A 106 41.08 -12.12 -6.94
CA ALA A 106 39.64 -11.92 -6.84
C ALA A 106 39.01 -12.81 -5.75
N ARG A 107 39.43 -14.09 -5.66
CA ARG A 107 39.01 -15.02 -4.59
C ARG A 107 39.42 -14.50 -3.20
N GLN A 108 40.66 -14.03 -3.03
CA GLN A 108 41.14 -13.45 -1.77
C GLN A 108 40.41 -12.15 -1.40
N ALA A 109 40.11 -11.30 -2.38
CA ALA A 109 39.32 -10.08 -2.16
C ALA A 109 37.87 -10.39 -1.73
N ALA A 110 37.21 -11.36 -2.37
CA ALA A 110 35.87 -11.80 -2.01
C ALA A 110 35.81 -12.45 -0.62
N GLU A 111 36.83 -13.23 -0.23
CA GLU A 111 36.94 -13.80 1.13
C GLU A 111 37.11 -12.71 2.19
N GLN A 112 37.92 -11.67 1.91
CA GLN A 112 38.09 -10.52 2.80
C GLN A 112 36.82 -9.66 2.90
N GLN A 113 36.13 -9.40 1.78
CA GLN A 113 34.85 -8.68 1.77
C GLN A 113 33.80 -9.43 2.61
N LYS A 114 33.65 -10.75 2.40
CA LYS A 114 32.69 -11.57 3.15
C LYS A 114 33.00 -11.61 4.64
N ALA A 115 34.29 -11.66 5.04
CA ALA A 115 34.68 -11.60 6.44
C ALA A 115 34.35 -10.23 7.08
N ALA A 116 34.59 -9.13 6.36
CA ALA A 116 34.26 -7.78 6.82
C ALA A 116 32.74 -7.55 6.89
N GLU A 117 31.98 -8.08 5.94
CA GLU A 117 30.51 -8.06 5.92
C GLU A 117 29.93 -8.87 7.09
N GLU A 118 30.45 -10.07 7.38
CA GLU A 118 30.02 -10.86 8.52
C GLU A 118 30.34 -10.17 9.86
N GLU A 119 31.49 -9.50 9.98
CA GLU A 119 31.81 -8.70 11.17
C GLU A 119 30.90 -7.47 11.31
N ALA A 120 30.65 -6.73 10.23
CA ALA A 120 29.75 -5.59 10.21
C ALA A 120 28.30 -6.00 10.56
N ALA A 121 27.81 -7.11 10.01
CA ALA A 121 26.48 -7.65 10.31
C ALA A 121 26.34 -8.06 11.79
N ARG A 122 27.39 -8.67 12.37
CA ARG A 122 27.42 -8.99 13.82
C ARG A 122 27.38 -7.72 14.68
N GLN A 123 28.15 -6.69 14.34
CA GLN A 123 28.16 -5.41 15.07
C GLN A 123 26.80 -4.68 14.93
N ALA A 124 26.20 -4.70 13.75
CA ALA A 124 24.86 -4.12 13.52
C ALA A 124 23.78 -4.85 14.32
N ALA A 125 23.80 -6.19 14.36
CA ALA A 125 22.85 -6.98 15.16
C ALA A 125 23.03 -6.76 16.67
N GLU A 126 24.25 -6.58 17.16
CA GLU A 126 24.52 -6.25 18.58
C GLU A 126 24.01 -4.84 18.93
N GLN A 127 24.20 -3.85 18.03
CA GLN A 127 23.67 -2.50 18.20
C GLN A 127 22.14 -2.45 18.14
N GLN A 128 21.52 -3.15 17.18
CA GLN A 128 20.05 -3.25 17.08
C GLN A 128 19.45 -3.84 18.36
N LYS A 129 20.02 -4.94 18.87
CA LYS A 129 19.57 -5.57 20.10
C LYS A 129 19.73 -4.67 21.34
N ALA A 130 20.81 -3.89 21.41
CA ALA A 130 20.99 -2.91 22.48
C ALA A 130 19.95 -1.78 22.42
N ALA A 131 19.66 -1.28 21.22
CA ALA A 131 18.63 -0.25 21.00
C ALA A 131 17.21 -0.78 21.28
N GLU A 132 16.91 -2.03 20.90
CA GLU A 132 15.65 -2.72 21.20
C GLU A 132 15.46 -2.88 22.72
N GLU A 133 16.49 -3.31 23.45
CA GLU A 133 16.42 -3.44 24.92
C GLU A 133 16.27 -2.07 25.61
N GLU A 134 16.89 -1.01 25.08
CA GLU A 134 16.70 0.35 25.61
C GLU A 134 15.28 0.89 25.31
N ALA A 135 14.79 0.74 24.08
CA ALA A 135 13.44 1.15 23.70
C ALA A 135 12.36 0.41 24.51
N ALA A 136 12.52 -0.90 24.72
CA ALA A 136 11.63 -1.69 25.56
C ALA A 136 11.59 -1.22 27.03
N ARG A 137 12.74 -0.79 27.58
CA ARG A 137 12.82 -0.20 28.93
C ARG A 137 12.10 1.16 28.99
N GLN A 138 12.33 2.03 28.00
CA GLN A 138 11.69 3.35 27.93
C GLN A 138 10.16 3.21 27.78
N ALA A 139 9.68 2.29 26.93
CA ALA A 139 8.26 1.99 26.76
C ALA A 139 7.62 1.46 28.06
N ALA A 140 8.29 0.56 28.79
CA ALA A 140 7.80 0.04 30.06
C ALA A 140 7.75 1.13 31.16
N GLU A 141 8.69 2.08 31.16
CA GLU A 141 8.69 3.23 32.08
C GLU A 141 7.55 4.21 31.75
N GLN A 142 7.31 4.49 30.46
CA GLN A 142 6.18 5.32 30.01
C GLN A 142 4.81 4.68 30.32
N GLN A 143 4.64 3.39 30.05
CA GLN A 143 3.40 2.67 30.38
C GLN A 143 3.10 2.74 31.88
N LYS A 144 4.12 2.54 32.73
CA LYS A 144 3.97 2.62 34.18
C LYS A 144 3.64 4.04 34.67
N ALA A 145 4.21 5.07 34.05
CA ALA A 145 3.87 6.46 34.35
C ALA A 145 2.41 6.78 33.97
N ALA A 146 1.96 6.31 32.80
CA ALA A 146 0.57 6.46 32.36
C ALA A 146 -0.43 5.69 33.24
N GLU A 147 -0.08 4.48 33.69
CA GLU A 147 -0.89 3.71 34.64
C GLU A 147 -1.03 4.42 35.99
N GLU A 148 0.07 4.99 36.52
CA GLU A 148 0.02 5.76 37.77
C GLU A 148 -0.79 7.06 37.62
N GLU A 149 -0.70 7.75 36.48
CA GLU A 149 -1.52 8.94 36.22
C GLU A 149 -3.01 8.59 36.08
N ALA A 150 -3.36 7.56 35.31
CA ALA A 150 -4.73 7.07 35.16
C ALA A 150 -5.33 6.66 36.52
N ALA A 151 -4.55 5.98 37.37
CA ALA A 151 -4.97 5.61 38.72
C ALA A 151 -5.23 6.83 39.62
N ARG A 152 -4.42 7.90 39.50
CA ARG A 152 -4.65 9.18 40.21
C ARG A 152 -5.92 9.88 39.72
N GLN A 153 -6.12 9.99 38.41
CA GLN A 153 -7.32 10.59 37.82
C GLN A 153 -8.59 9.82 38.22
N ALA A 154 -8.56 8.48 38.21
CA ALA A 154 -9.68 7.65 38.66
C ALA A 154 -10.00 7.84 40.16
N ALA A 155 -8.99 7.95 41.02
CA ALA A 155 -9.18 8.21 42.45
C ALA A 155 -9.75 9.62 42.71
N GLU A 156 -9.36 10.62 41.93
CA GLU A 156 -9.92 11.98 42.01
C GLU A 156 -11.39 12.02 41.56
N GLN A 157 -11.73 11.33 40.46
CA GLN A 157 -13.12 11.18 40.01
C GLN A 157 -14.00 10.44 41.02
N GLN A 158 -13.51 9.35 41.63
CA GLN A 158 -14.25 8.64 42.69
C GLN A 158 -14.54 9.55 43.89
N LYS A 159 -13.54 10.34 44.32
CA LYS A 159 -13.71 11.28 45.43
C LYS A 159 -14.69 12.42 45.11
N ALA A 160 -14.68 12.93 43.88
CA ALA A 160 -15.65 13.92 43.44
C ALA A 160 -17.08 13.35 43.43
N ALA A 161 -17.27 12.12 42.94
CA ALA A 161 -18.55 11.43 42.96
C ALA A 161 -19.05 11.12 44.39
N GLU A 162 -18.15 10.76 45.31
CA GLU A 162 -18.48 10.56 46.73
C GLU A 162 -18.94 11.88 47.40
N GLU A 163 -18.28 13.01 47.11
CA GLU A 163 -18.70 14.32 47.62
C GLU A 163 -20.05 14.77 47.02
N GLU A 164 -20.30 14.52 45.73
CA GLU A 164 -21.58 14.82 45.09
C GLU A 164 -22.73 13.96 45.67
N ALA A 165 -22.48 12.66 45.90
CA ALA A 165 -23.43 11.77 46.55
C ALA A 165 -23.73 12.20 47.99
N ALA A 166 -22.71 12.61 48.75
CA ALA A 166 -22.88 13.13 50.11
C ALA A 166 -23.71 14.44 50.13
N ARG A 167 -23.51 15.34 49.16
CA ARG A 167 -24.31 16.56 49.00
C ARG A 167 -25.78 16.24 48.71
N LYS A 168 -26.05 15.33 47.76
CA LYS A 168 -27.41 14.87 47.42
C LYS A 168 -28.12 14.24 48.62
N ALA A 169 -27.44 13.35 49.35
CA ALA A 169 -28.02 12.73 50.56
C ALA A 169 -28.32 13.75 51.67
N ALA A 170 -27.51 14.81 51.83
CA ALA A 170 -27.78 15.88 52.78
C ALA A 170 -28.97 16.77 52.35
N GLU A 171 -29.15 16.99 51.04
CA GLU A 171 -30.29 17.72 50.49
C GLU A 171 -31.60 16.94 50.64
N GLU A 172 -31.58 15.62 50.39
CA GLU A 172 -32.71 14.72 50.65
C GLU A 172 -33.09 14.67 52.15
N GLN A 173 -32.10 14.59 53.05
CA GLN A 173 -32.36 14.62 54.50
C GLN A 173 -33.02 15.93 54.93
N LYS A 174 -32.56 17.07 54.41
CA LYS A 174 -33.16 18.38 54.70
C LYS A 174 -34.58 18.49 54.15
N ALA A 175 -34.84 18.00 52.94
CA ALA A 175 -36.19 17.95 52.37
C ALA A 175 -37.14 17.06 53.19
N ALA A 176 -36.65 15.93 53.72
CA ALA A 176 -37.43 15.05 54.60
C ALA A 176 -37.72 15.70 55.97
N GLU A 177 -36.77 16.45 56.54
CA GLU A 177 -36.97 17.20 57.78
C GLU A 177 -37.98 18.35 57.60
N GLU A 178 -37.91 19.09 56.48
CA GLU A 178 -38.90 20.12 56.12
C GLU A 178 -40.31 19.53 55.89
N GLN A 179 -40.42 18.37 55.24
CA GLN A 179 -41.71 17.65 55.10
C GLN A 179 -42.27 17.22 56.45
N LYS A 180 -41.45 16.65 57.34
CA LYS A 180 -41.87 16.23 58.68
C LYS A 180 -42.33 17.42 59.54
N ALA A 181 -41.64 18.55 59.46
CA ALA A 181 -42.06 19.78 60.13
C ALA A 181 -43.42 20.31 59.60
N ALA A 182 -43.67 20.20 58.29
CA ALA A 182 -44.96 20.55 57.69
C ALA A 182 -46.08 19.59 58.11
N GLU A 183 -45.80 18.30 58.28
CA GLU A 183 -46.76 17.30 58.76
C GLU A 183 -47.10 17.49 60.25
N GLU A 184 -46.10 17.77 61.11
CA GLU A 184 -46.32 18.13 62.52
C GLU A 184 -47.11 19.44 62.67
N GLN A 185 -46.83 20.45 61.84
CA GLN A 185 -47.61 21.70 61.79
C GLN A 185 -49.07 21.45 61.39
N LYS A 186 -49.31 20.64 60.35
CA LYS A 186 -50.66 20.27 59.89
C LYS A 186 -51.43 19.49 60.97
N ALA A 187 -50.78 18.57 61.68
CA ALA A 187 -51.39 17.84 62.78
C ALA A 187 -51.76 18.75 63.96
N ALA A 188 -50.93 19.77 64.26
CA ALA A 188 -51.24 20.78 65.28
C ALA A 188 -52.44 21.66 64.89
N ASP A 189 -52.54 22.06 63.61
CA ASP A 189 -53.67 22.85 63.11
C ASP A 189 -54.97 22.02 63.05
N GLU A 190 -54.91 20.73 62.70
CA GLU A 190 -56.06 19.80 62.77
C GLU A 190 -56.52 19.57 64.23
N GLN A 191 -55.60 19.38 65.17
CA GLN A 191 -55.91 19.27 66.60
C GLN A 191 -56.58 20.55 67.12
N LYS A 192 -56.06 21.73 66.75
CA LYS A 192 -56.64 23.03 67.12
C LYS A 192 -58.06 23.21 66.55
N ALA A 193 -58.31 22.78 65.31
CA ALA A 193 -59.64 22.81 64.72
C ALA A 193 -60.63 21.86 65.43
N ALA A 194 -60.16 20.69 65.90
CA ALA A 194 -60.96 19.77 66.69
C ALA A 194 -61.32 20.34 68.09
N ASP A 195 -60.36 21.00 68.75
CA ASP A 195 -60.60 21.66 70.04
C ASP A 195 -61.53 22.89 69.89
N GLU A 196 -61.44 23.65 68.80
CA GLU A 196 -62.38 24.74 68.47
C GLU A 196 -63.80 24.21 68.18
N GLN A 197 -63.95 23.09 67.46
CA GLN A 197 -65.26 22.43 67.28
C GLN A 197 -65.86 21.97 68.61
N LYS A 198 -65.04 21.35 69.46
CA LYS A 198 -65.47 20.86 70.78
C LYS A 198 -65.90 22.00 71.70
N ALA A 199 -65.19 23.12 71.69
CA ALA A 199 -65.58 24.33 72.41
C ALA A 199 -66.91 24.93 71.90
N ALA A 200 -67.16 24.87 70.59
CA ALA A 200 -68.44 25.28 70.01
C ALA A 200 -69.59 24.34 70.39
N GLU A 201 -69.34 23.02 70.48
CA GLU A 201 -70.32 22.03 70.92
C GLU A 201 -70.65 22.17 72.42
N GLU A 202 -69.64 22.43 73.28
CA GLU A 202 -69.85 22.76 74.70
C GLU A 202 -70.63 24.08 74.88
N GLN A 203 -70.36 25.12 74.09
CA GLN A 203 -71.15 26.36 74.11
C GLN A 203 -72.61 26.12 73.71
N LYS A 204 -72.85 25.31 72.67
CA LYS A 204 -74.20 24.98 72.22
C LYS A 204 -74.97 24.15 73.26
N ALA A 205 -74.31 23.20 73.92
CA ALA A 205 -74.89 22.44 75.02
C ALA A 205 -75.21 23.33 76.24
N ALA A 206 -74.37 24.33 76.53
CA ALA A 206 -74.63 25.31 77.59
C ALA A 206 -75.82 26.24 77.23
N GLU A 207 -75.98 26.60 75.95
CA GLU A 207 -77.11 27.39 75.46
C GLU A 207 -78.43 26.60 75.51
N GLU A 208 -78.43 25.30 75.14
CA GLU A 208 -79.59 24.41 75.32
C GLU A 208 -79.95 24.21 76.81
N GLN A 209 -78.97 24.04 77.70
CA GLN A 209 -79.23 23.97 79.14
C GLN A 209 -79.86 25.26 79.68
N LYS A 210 -79.39 26.42 79.21
CA LYS A 210 -79.92 27.72 79.62
C LYS A 210 -81.34 27.96 79.11
N ALA A 211 -81.63 27.55 77.88
CA ALA A 211 -82.99 27.56 77.33
C ALA A 211 -83.93 26.61 78.11
N ALA A 212 -83.45 25.43 78.51
CA ALA A 212 -84.20 24.51 79.36
C ALA A 212 -84.47 25.07 80.78
N GLU A 213 -83.54 25.87 81.32
CA GLU A 213 -83.71 26.54 82.62
C GLU A 213 -84.71 27.71 82.54
N GLU A 214 -84.68 28.52 81.47
CA GLU A 214 -85.72 29.54 81.21
C GLU A 214 -87.11 28.92 80.95
N GLN A 215 -87.19 27.82 80.20
CA GLN A 215 -88.42 27.07 79.98
C GLN A 215 -89.02 26.60 81.31
N LYS A 216 -88.17 26.08 82.21
CA LYS A 216 -88.59 25.61 83.54
C LYS A 216 -89.04 26.75 84.46
N ALA A 217 -88.38 27.91 84.40
CA ALA A 217 -88.80 29.11 85.13
C ALA A 217 -90.16 29.65 84.63
N ALA A 218 -90.44 29.53 83.33
CA ALA A 218 -91.74 29.91 82.76
C ALA A 218 -92.87 28.97 83.23
N ASP A 219 -92.63 27.65 83.27
CA ASP A 219 -93.61 26.68 83.77
C ASP A 219 -93.85 26.78 85.28
N GLU A 220 -92.83 27.12 86.09
CA GLU A 220 -93.02 27.41 87.52
C GLU A 220 -93.84 28.69 87.77
N GLN A 221 -93.69 29.75 86.96
CA GLN A 221 -94.57 30.92 87.03
C GLN A 221 -96.02 30.57 86.66
N LYS A 222 -96.23 29.72 85.67
CA LYS A 222 -97.56 29.28 85.23
C LYS A 222 -98.28 28.45 86.30
N ALA A 223 -97.54 27.55 86.97
CA ALA A 223 -98.06 26.80 88.11
C ALA A 223 -98.44 27.69 89.31
N ALA A 224 -97.71 28.79 89.53
CA ALA A 224 -98.04 29.77 90.57
C ALA A 224 -99.30 30.60 90.26
N GLU A 225 -99.65 30.81 88.99
CA GLU A 225 -100.90 31.46 88.59
C GLU A 225 -102.12 30.52 88.71
N GLU A 226 -102.00 29.26 88.28
CA GLU A 226 -103.09 28.28 88.42
C GLU A 226 -103.42 27.95 89.89
N GLN A 227 -102.42 27.86 90.78
CA GLN A 227 -102.67 27.69 92.21
C GLN A 227 -103.44 28.86 92.83
N LYS A 228 -103.36 30.07 92.25
CA LYS A 228 -104.08 31.26 92.72
C LYS A 228 -105.50 31.37 92.18
N ALA A 229 -105.83 30.65 91.11
CA ALA A 229 -107.18 30.53 90.57
C ALA A 229 -107.99 29.38 91.23
N ALA A 230 -107.32 28.41 91.84
CA ALA A 230 -107.95 27.22 92.43
C ALA A 230 -108.50 27.42 93.86
N GLU A 231 -108.09 28.47 94.59
CA GLU A 231 -108.43 28.66 96.01
C GLU A 231 -109.85 29.25 96.22
N GLU A 232 -110.47 29.88 95.20
CA GLU A 232 -111.75 30.59 95.32
C GLU A 232 -112.97 29.88 94.67
N GLN A 233 -112.87 28.58 94.35
CA GLN A 233 -113.97 27.82 93.72
C GLN A 233 -114.33 26.50 94.43
N LYS A 234 -114.38 26.48 95.76
CA LYS A 234 -115.01 25.36 96.51
C LYS A 234 -115.93 25.81 97.66
N ALA A 235 -116.98 26.55 97.28
CA ALA A 235 -118.10 26.90 98.14
C ALA A 235 -119.45 26.66 97.43
N ALA A 236 -119.69 25.41 97.00
CA ALA A 236 -121.01 24.91 96.60
C ALA A 236 -121.06 23.38 96.70
N ASP A 237 -122.22 22.90 97.12
CA ASP A 237 -122.54 21.56 97.63
C ASP A 237 -122.50 20.41 96.60
N GLU A 238 -122.45 19.17 97.15
CA GLU A 238 -123.24 17.96 96.81
C GLU A 238 -123.68 17.65 95.34
N GLN A 239 -123.74 16.40 94.86
CA GLN A 239 -124.13 15.17 95.57
C GLN A 239 -123.66 13.87 94.86
N LYS A 240 -124.02 12.70 95.43
CA LYS A 240 -123.75 11.29 95.03
C LYS A 240 -124.11 10.98 93.55
N ALA A 241 -123.45 10.08 92.79
CA ALA A 241 -123.20 8.63 92.97
C ALA A 241 -124.50 7.78 93.04
N ALA A 242 -124.66 6.59 92.42
CA ALA A 242 -123.78 5.72 91.62
C ALA A 242 -124.55 5.20 90.35
N ASP A 243 -124.34 4.06 89.65
CA ASP A 243 -123.57 2.81 89.87
C ASP A 243 -123.43 2.00 88.54
N GLU A 244 -122.86 0.79 88.58
CA GLU A 244 -122.84 -0.28 87.53
C GLU A 244 -122.05 -0.03 86.21
N GLN A 245 -121.69 -1.02 85.36
CA GLN A 245 -121.07 -2.36 85.59
C GLN A 245 -120.35 -2.85 84.28
N LYS A 246 -119.49 -3.88 84.35
CA LYS A 246 -118.68 -4.44 83.23
C LYS A 246 -119.49 -5.16 82.13
N ALA A 247 -119.02 -5.14 80.87
CA ALA A 247 -118.29 -6.24 80.18
C ALA A 247 -118.30 -6.15 78.62
N ALA A 248 -117.35 -6.84 77.96
CA ALA A 248 -117.38 -7.34 76.56
C ALA A 248 -117.39 -6.29 75.40
N ASP A 249 -116.86 -6.56 74.18
CA ASP A 249 -115.82 -7.51 73.72
C ASP A 249 -115.32 -7.14 72.28
N GLU A 250 -114.52 -8.04 71.67
CA GLU A 250 -114.35 -8.24 70.20
C GLU A 250 -113.45 -7.32 69.35
N GLN A 251 -113.22 -7.73 68.09
CA GLN A 251 -111.97 -7.53 67.35
C GLN A 251 -112.13 -7.67 65.80
N LYS A 252 -111.34 -6.89 65.03
CA LYS A 252 -110.85 -7.15 63.64
C LYS A 252 -111.74 -6.90 62.40
N ALA A 253 -111.02 -6.79 61.26
CA ALA A 253 -111.41 -6.70 59.83
C ALA A 253 -111.91 -5.31 59.34
N ALA A 254 -111.23 -4.58 58.44
CA ALA A 254 -110.88 -4.80 57.01
C ALA A 254 -111.94 -4.16 56.06
N ASP A 255 -111.71 -3.82 54.77
CA ASP A 255 -110.65 -4.20 53.82
C ASP A 255 -110.57 -3.25 52.57
N GLU A 256 -109.60 -3.45 51.66
CA GLU A 256 -109.57 -3.09 50.20
C GLU A 256 -109.58 -1.59 49.72
N GLN A 257 -109.08 -1.16 48.53
CA GLN A 257 -108.17 -1.73 47.47
C GLN A 257 -107.56 -0.62 46.53
N LYS A 258 -106.33 -0.84 46.01
CA LYS A 258 -105.70 -0.47 44.68
C LYS A 258 -105.74 0.98 44.10
N ALA A 259 -104.75 1.47 43.32
CA ALA A 259 -103.38 1.08 42.87
C ALA A 259 -102.62 2.40 42.46
N ALA A 260 -101.61 2.58 41.58
CA ALA A 260 -100.80 1.85 40.56
C ALA A 260 -99.58 2.77 40.17
N GLU A 261 -98.52 2.49 39.37
CA GLU A 261 -97.87 1.30 38.77
C GLU A 261 -96.44 1.70 38.24
N GLU A 262 -95.45 0.77 38.23
CA GLU A 262 -94.23 0.65 37.35
C GLU A 262 -93.13 1.77 37.16
N PRO A 263 -91.85 1.44 36.74
CA PRO A 263 -91.06 0.17 36.88
C PRO A 263 -89.51 0.26 37.16
N LYS A 264 -88.94 -0.77 37.85
CA LYS A 264 -87.54 -1.38 37.78
C LYS A 264 -86.27 -0.50 38.04
N ALA A 265 -85.06 -0.97 38.42
CA ALA A 265 -84.42 -2.16 39.10
C ALA A 265 -82.87 -1.86 39.23
N GLY A 266 -81.93 -2.51 39.96
CA GLY A 266 -81.85 -3.65 40.94
C GLY A 266 -81.08 -4.88 40.40
N GLY A 267 -80.02 -5.49 40.99
CA GLY A 267 -79.14 -5.24 42.19
C GLY A 267 -78.20 -6.47 42.49
N GLU A 268 -77.06 -6.35 43.23
CA GLU A 268 -76.00 -7.42 43.34
C GLU A 268 -75.23 -7.53 44.70
N THR A 269 -74.68 -8.72 45.08
CA THR A 269 -73.94 -9.01 46.36
C THR A 269 -73.10 -10.33 46.40
N ALA A 270 -72.01 -10.38 47.21
CA ALA A 270 -71.44 -11.54 47.97
C ALA A 270 -70.38 -12.53 47.32
N PRO A 271 -69.67 -13.46 48.06
CA PRO A 271 -68.17 -13.49 48.04
C PRO A 271 -67.36 -14.84 48.21
N ALA A 272 -66.01 -14.75 48.21
CA ALA A 272 -64.98 -15.44 49.07
C ALA A 272 -64.21 -16.77 48.72
N VAL A 273 -62.95 -16.84 49.24
CA VAL A 273 -62.04 -17.98 49.61
C VAL A 273 -60.87 -18.45 48.67
N GLU A 274 -59.74 -18.83 49.31
CA GLU A 274 -58.34 -19.26 48.95
C GLU A 274 -58.14 -20.65 48.25
N PRO A 275 -56.92 -21.15 47.82
CA PRO A 275 -55.53 -20.97 48.38
C PRO A 275 -54.28 -20.95 47.43
N GLN A 276 -53.06 -21.03 48.02
CA GLN A 276 -51.66 -20.99 47.49
C GLN A 276 -51.15 -22.28 46.75
N PRO A 277 -49.87 -22.46 46.24
CA PRO A 277 -48.61 -21.68 46.40
C PRO A 277 -47.52 -21.58 45.24
N GLN A 278 -46.46 -20.78 45.51
CA GLN A 278 -45.02 -20.88 45.11
C GLN A 278 -44.45 -20.51 43.70
N THR A 279 -43.35 -19.70 43.73
CA THR A 279 -42.21 -19.53 42.76
C THR A 279 -42.48 -19.04 41.31
N GLY A 280 -41.62 -18.25 40.64
CA GLY A 280 -40.38 -17.55 41.05
C GLY A 280 -39.59 -16.96 39.84
N GLU A 281 -38.93 -15.80 40.04
CA GLU A 281 -37.90 -15.12 39.18
C GLU A 281 -38.25 -14.66 37.73
N GLY A 282 -37.61 -13.55 37.28
CA GLY A 282 -37.47 -13.16 35.86
C GLY A 282 -38.21 -11.88 35.38
N GLN A 283 -37.48 -10.75 35.22
CA GLN A 283 -37.84 -9.65 34.30
C GLN A 283 -37.18 -9.91 32.92
N PRO A 284 -37.69 -9.36 31.79
CA PRO A 284 -37.08 -8.11 31.24
C PRO A 284 -37.96 -7.22 30.33
N VAL A 285 -37.98 -5.88 30.57
CA VAL A 285 -38.35 -4.75 29.63
C VAL A 285 -39.67 -4.86 28.80
N PRO A 286 -40.02 -3.95 27.86
CA PRO A 286 -39.68 -2.53 27.61
C PRO A 286 -40.84 -1.59 28.07
N GLY A 287 -40.97 -0.28 27.83
CA GLY A 287 -40.46 0.74 26.88
C GLY A 287 -41.64 1.63 26.43
N ALA A 288 -41.43 2.57 25.50
CA ALA A 288 -42.40 3.58 25.01
C ALA A 288 -42.68 4.77 25.99
N GLU A 289 -42.94 6.01 25.56
CA GLU A 289 -42.93 6.60 24.20
C GLU A 289 -42.68 8.14 24.22
N GLN A 290 -42.54 8.76 23.04
CA GLN A 290 -42.55 10.22 22.79
C GLN A 290 -44.01 10.80 22.89
N PRO A 291 -44.37 12.07 22.53
CA PRO A 291 -43.62 13.21 21.92
C PRO A 291 -43.95 14.63 22.47
N GLN A 292 -43.51 15.66 21.72
CA GLN A 292 -44.14 17.00 21.50
C GLN A 292 -43.49 18.29 22.09
N THR A 293 -42.58 18.86 21.29
CA THR A 293 -42.61 20.26 20.75
C THR A 293 -43.44 21.37 21.43
N GLY A 294 -42.80 22.53 21.65
CA GLY A 294 -43.47 23.83 21.82
C GLY A 294 -42.50 25.01 22.07
N GLU A 295 -42.60 26.10 21.30
CA GLU A 295 -41.76 27.30 21.40
C GLU A 295 -42.42 28.43 22.23
N GLY A 296 -41.65 29.33 22.85
CA GLY A 296 -42.21 30.55 23.46
C GLY A 296 -41.26 31.43 24.31
N GLN A 297 -40.92 32.61 23.78
CA GLN A 297 -40.44 33.81 24.52
C GLN A 297 -41.67 34.73 24.84
N PRO A 298 -41.62 35.82 25.69
CA PRO A 298 -40.45 36.67 26.00
C PRO A 298 -40.34 37.27 27.44
N VAL A 299 -39.34 38.18 27.56
CA VAL A 299 -38.84 39.06 28.65
C VAL A 299 -39.85 40.15 29.14
N PRO A 300 -39.66 40.92 30.26
CA PRO A 300 -38.58 41.97 30.37
C PRO A 300 -38.06 42.49 31.76
N GLY A 301 -36.82 43.01 31.75
CA GLY A 301 -36.31 44.12 32.60
C GLY A 301 -35.84 43.80 34.04
N ALA A 302 -34.93 44.54 34.69
CA ALA A 302 -34.02 45.66 34.31
C ALA A 302 -32.98 45.84 35.47
N GLU A 303 -32.00 46.78 35.56
CA GLU A 303 -31.60 47.99 34.81
C GLU A 303 -30.06 48.00 34.53
N GLN A 304 -29.34 49.12 34.75
CA GLN A 304 -27.91 49.39 34.46
C GLN A 304 -27.48 50.71 35.19
N PRO A 305 -26.37 51.46 34.88
CA PRO A 305 -25.25 51.32 33.92
C PRO A 305 -23.88 51.23 34.68
N GLN A 306 -22.68 51.73 34.33
CA GLN A 306 -21.99 52.48 33.23
C GLN A 306 -20.45 52.25 33.45
N THR A 307 -19.44 52.51 32.61
CA THR A 307 -19.17 53.11 31.28
C THR A 307 -18.23 52.16 30.47
N GLY A 308 -17.87 52.36 29.19
CA GLY A 308 -18.37 53.32 28.19
C GLY A 308 -17.34 53.71 27.12
N GLU A 309 -17.33 52.95 26.01
CA GLU A 309 -17.11 53.40 24.61
C GLU A 309 -15.68 53.76 24.10
N GLY A 310 -15.30 53.49 22.83
CA GLY A 310 -16.10 52.92 21.74
C GLY A 310 -15.33 52.51 20.46
N GLN A 311 -16.10 52.06 19.45
CA GLN A 311 -15.74 51.58 18.09
C GLN A 311 -16.11 52.67 17.02
N PRO A 312 -16.12 52.52 15.67
CA PRO A 312 -15.97 51.31 14.81
C PRO A 312 -15.17 51.44 13.47
N VAL A 313 -15.24 50.36 12.66
CA VAL A 313 -14.74 50.12 11.27
C VAL A 313 -15.46 50.96 10.19
N PRO A 314 -14.95 51.16 8.93
CA PRO A 314 -14.74 50.08 7.92
C PRO A 314 -13.70 50.27 6.77
N GLY A 315 -13.43 49.19 6.01
CA GLY A 315 -13.43 49.24 4.52
C GLY A 315 -12.11 49.21 3.68
N ALA A 316 -11.84 48.05 3.06
CA ALA A 316 -11.40 47.82 1.66
C ALA A 316 -10.03 48.30 1.06
N GLU A 317 -9.68 47.60 -0.04
CA GLU A 317 -8.74 47.90 -1.15
C GLU A 317 -7.21 47.57 -1.09
N GLN A 318 -6.82 46.73 -2.06
CA GLN A 318 -5.56 46.60 -2.84
C GLN A 318 -4.15 46.70 -2.20
N PRO A 319 -3.25 45.72 -2.48
CA PRO A 319 -1.81 45.91 -2.40
C PRO A 319 -1.22 46.49 -3.71
N GLN A 320 -0.22 47.37 -3.60
CA GLN A 320 0.62 47.82 -4.73
C GLN A 320 2.09 47.47 -4.51
N THR A 321 2.84 47.38 -5.62
CA THR A 321 4.26 47.01 -5.69
C THR A 321 5.21 48.12 -5.21
N GLY A 322 6.36 47.74 -4.64
CA GLY A 322 7.48 48.64 -4.40
C GLY A 322 8.81 47.90 -4.24
N GLU A 323 9.77 48.19 -5.10
CA GLU A 323 11.14 47.62 -5.06
C GLU A 323 12.06 48.41 -4.12
N GLY A 324 13.14 47.79 -3.64
CA GLY A 324 14.16 48.46 -2.83
C GLY A 324 15.57 47.89 -3.03
N GLN A 325 16.52 48.74 -3.41
CA GLN A 325 17.96 48.43 -3.53
C GLN A 325 18.82 49.28 -2.55
N PRO A 326 20.09 48.89 -2.28
CA PRO A 326 20.75 49.17 -0.99
C PRO A 326 21.77 50.33 -1.01
N VAL A 327 22.25 50.70 0.19
CA VAL A 327 23.45 51.54 0.43
C VAL A 327 24.23 51.07 1.68
N PRO A 328 25.54 51.39 1.84
CA PRO A 328 26.48 50.51 2.57
C PRO A 328 27.36 51.18 3.67
N GLY A 329 28.18 50.36 4.34
CA GLY A 329 29.44 50.73 5.01
C GLY A 329 30.26 49.44 5.30
N THR A 330 31.50 49.21 4.84
CA THR A 330 32.80 49.92 4.97
C THR A 330 33.50 49.76 6.32
N GLU A 331 34.46 48.82 6.40
CA GLU A 331 35.87 49.11 6.78
C GLU A 331 36.81 47.94 6.40
N GLN A 332 38.13 48.15 6.42
CA GLN A 332 39.14 47.34 5.71
C GLN A 332 40.56 47.53 6.31
N PRO A 333 41.64 46.88 5.81
CA PRO A 333 42.16 45.54 6.15
C PRO A 333 43.53 45.55 6.89
N GLN A 334 44.08 44.37 7.21
CA GLN A 334 45.54 44.13 7.24
C GLN A 334 45.94 42.76 6.62
N THR A 335 47.18 42.68 6.13
CA THR A 335 47.84 41.56 5.41
C THR A 335 48.99 40.97 6.25
N GLY A 336 49.60 39.80 6.02
CA GLY A 336 49.51 38.79 4.95
C GLY A 336 50.55 37.65 5.17
N GLU A 337 51.02 36.97 4.11
CA GLU A 337 52.01 35.84 4.09
C GLU A 337 51.49 34.45 4.59
N GLY A 338 51.78 33.27 3.98
CA GLY A 338 52.39 33.00 2.66
C GLY A 338 52.72 31.51 2.32
N GLN A 339 51.81 30.79 1.64
CA GLN A 339 52.02 29.51 0.89
C GLN A 339 52.48 28.24 1.69
N PRO A 340 52.63 27.02 1.08
CA PRO A 340 51.51 26.17 0.63
C PRO A 340 51.64 24.66 1.02
N VAL A 341 50.54 23.91 1.09
CA VAL A 341 50.52 22.42 1.22
C VAL A 341 49.28 21.81 0.52
N PRO A 342 49.28 20.52 0.15
CA PRO A 342 48.53 20.03 -1.01
C PRO A 342 47.06 19.65 -0.73
N GLY A 343 46.30 19.51 -1.82
CA GLY A 343 44.94 18.99 -1.77
C GLY A 343 44.88 17.55 -1.24
N THR A 344 43.88 17.32 -0.40
CA THR A 344 43.34 15.98 -0.12
C THR A 344 41.91 15.99 -0.61
N GLU A 345 41.55 14.97 -1.39
CA GLU A 345 40.15 14.77 -1.81
C GLU A 345 39.35 14.46 -0.55
N GLN A 346 38.35 15.29 -0.24
CA GLN A 346 37.42 14.96 0.83
C GLN A 346 36.59 13.75 0.36
N PRO A 347 36.51 12.67 1.14
CA PRO A 347 35.58 11.59 0.81
C PRO A 347 34.18 12.19 0.76
N VAL A 348 33.40 11.81 -0.27
CA VAL A 348 32.02 12.28 -0.40
C VAL A 348 31.26 11.94 0.87
N THR A 349 30.77 12.98 1.56
CA THR A 349 29.88 12.81 2.70
C THR A 349 28.69 12.00 2.24
N ALA A 350 28.44 10.84 2.85
CA ALA A 350 27.22 10.10 2.61
C ALA A 350 26.04 11.02 2.91
N GLU A 351 25.24 11.33 1.88
CA GLU A 351 24.07 12.17 2.01
C GLU A 351 23.14 11.49 3.03
N GLN A 352 22.77 12.21 4.09
CA GLN A 352 21.90 11.63 5.12
C GLN A 352 20.61 11.16 4.44
N PRO A 353 20.12 9.94 4.73
CA PRO A 353 18.87 9.48 4.14
C PRO A 353 17.79 10.50 4.50
N GLN A 354 17.19 11.11 3.48
CA GLN A 354 16.11 12.06 3.71
C GLN A 354 15.01 11.31 4.44
N VAL A 355 14.66 11.81 5.63
CA VAL A 355 13.56 11.27 6.43
C VAL A 355 12.29 11.56 5.63
N GLN A 356 11.79 10.55 4.92
CA GLN A 356 10.51 10.62 4.24
C GLN A 356 9.47 11.01 5.30
N GLN A 357 8.65 12.02 4.98
CA GLN A 357 7.58 12.41 5.88
C GLN A 357 6.60 11.22 5.97
N PRO A 358 6.17 10.81 7.18
CA PRO A 358 5.25 9.69 7.30
C PRO A 358 3.98 10.00 6.49
N ALA A 359 3.47 8.98 5.79
CA ALA A 359 2.31 9.15 4.92
C ALA A 359 1.13 9.76 5.72
N PRO A 360 0.36 10.69 5.12
CA PRO A 360 -0.72 11.39 5.82
C PRO A 360 -1.75 10.40 6.37
N GLU A 361 -2.19 10.60 7.60
CA GLU A 361 -3.11 9.69 8.27
C GLU A 361 -4.51 9.71 7.62
N VAL A 362 -4.82 8.67 6.85
CA VAL A 362 -6.11 8.49 6.17
C VAL A 362 -7.01 7.60 7.01
N VAL A 363 -7.72 8.23 7.96
CA VAL A 363 -8.77 7.60 8.75
C VAL A 363 -10.05 7.50 7.91
N ASP A 364 -10.52 6.27 7.68
CA ASP A 364 -11.83 6.02 7.07
C ASP A 364 -12.89 5.87 8.16
N THR A 365 -13.86 6.79 8.19
CA THR A 365 -14.89 6.87 9.24
C THR A 365 -16.15 6.04 8.95
N ARG A 366 -16.20 5.34 7.80
CA ARG A 366 -17.35 4.50 7.41
C ARG A 366 -17.36 3.19 8.18
N THR A 367 -18.55 2.73 8.56
CA THR A 367 -18.76 1.45 9.25
C THR A 367 -18.41 0.26 8.36
N GLU A 368 -18.13 -0.92 8.95
CA GLU A 368 -17.92 -2.14 8.17
C GLU A 368 -19.15 -2.50 7.34
N GLU A 369 -20.36 -2.28 7.86
CA GLU A 369 -21.59 -2.47 7.09
C GLU A 369 -21.75 -1.49 5.93
N GLU A 370 -21.10 -0.33 5.93
CA GLU A 370 -21.05 0.59 4.78
C GLU A 370 -19.97 0.17 3.79
N LYS A 371 -18.78 -0.19 4.26
CA LYS A 371 -17.69 -0.75 3.44
C LYS A 371 -18.16 -2.01 2.69
N VAL A 372 -18.85 -2.94 3.36
CA VAL A 372 -19.42 -4.15 2.72
C VAL A 372 -20.42 -3.79 1.62
N LYS A 373 -21.36 -2.86 1.86
CA LYS A 373 -22.34 -2.44 0.82
C LYS A 373 -21.65 -1.82 -0.40
N ILE A 374 -20.66 -0.97 -0.17
CA ILE A 374 -19.86 -0.35 -1.24
C ILE A 374 -18.99 -1.39 -1.95
N ALA A 375 -18.55 -2.45 -1.27
CA ALA A 375 -17.80 -3.55 -1.84
C ALA A 375 -18.67 -4.55 -2.64
N ASP A 376 -19.95 -4.72 -2.26
CA ASP A 376 -20.91 -5.57 -2.98
C ASP A 376 -21.45 -4.91 -4.26
N ASP A 377 -21.71 -3.58 -4.25
CA ASP A 377 -22.05 -2.81 -5.45
C ASP A 377 -21.21 -1.50 -5.57
N PRO A 378 -19.95 -1.60 -6.04
CA PRO A 378 -19.13 -0.44 -6.35
C PRO A 378 -19.69 0.51 -7.41
N ALA A 379 -20.55 0.04 -8.32
CA ALA A 379 -21.07 0.86 -9.42
C ALA A 379 -22.09 1.91 -8.93
N ALA A 380 -22.80 1.60 -7.83
CA ALA A 380 -23.78 2.48 -7.22
C ALA A 380 -23.20 3.81 -6.69
N THR A 381 -21.89 3.89 -6.37
CA THR A 381 -21.23 5.08 -5.79
C THR A 381 -20.02 5.56 -6.61
N ASP A 382 -19.55 6.79 -6.36
CA ASP A 382 -18.25 7.31 -6.85
C ASP A 382 -17.19 7.40 -5.74
N GLU A 383 -17.55 7.02 -4.52
CA GLU A 383 -16.62 6.91 -3.40
C GLU A 383 -15.49 5.91 -3.68
N THR A 384 -14.33 6.13 -3.06
CA THR A 384 -13.26 5.14 -3.03
C THR A 384 -13.72 3.91 -2.24
N VAL A 385 -13.78 2.78 -2.96
CA VAL A 385 -14.07 1.45 -2.40
C VAL A 385 -12.95 1.05 -1.44
N VAL A 386 -13.31 0.64 -0.23
CA VAL A 386 -12.37 0.28 0.84
C VAL A 386 -12.71 -1.13 1.34
N LEU A 387 -11.67 -1.88 1.72
CA LEU A 387 -11.84 -3.25 2.19
C LEU A 387 -12.68 -3.30 3.48
N PRO A 388 -13.61 -4.26 3.63
CA PRO A 388 -14.42 -4.45 4.84
C PRO A 388 -13.60 -5.14 5.94
N VAL A 389 -12.56 -4.44 6.40
CA VAL A 389 -11.73 -4.77 7.56
C VAL A 389 -11.47 -3.49 8.36
N GLU A 390 -11.21 -3.67 9.65
CA GLU A 390 -10.79 -2.60 10.54
C GLU A 390 -9.54 -1.90 9.96
N ASN A 391 -9.57 -0.56 9.90
CA ASN A 391 -8.56 0.26 9.24
C ASN A 391 -8.21 -0.14 7.78
N GLY A 392 -9.14 -0.78 7.06
CA GLY A 392 -8.95 -1.22 5.67
C GLY A 392 -8.48 -0.11 4.72
N ALA A 393 -7.58 -0.46 3.82
CA ALA A 393 -7.12 0.43 2.76
C ALA A 393 -8.12 0.49 1.58
N ALA A 394 -7.90 1.45 0.67
CA ALA A 394 -8.57 1.47 -0.63
C ALA A 394 -8.33 0.15 -1.40
N VAL A 395 -9.35 -0.35 -2.10
CA VAL A 395 -9.27 -1.62 -2.86
C VAL A 395 -8.35 -1.50 -4.07
N LEU A 396 -8.36 -0.33 -4.73
CA LEU A 396 -7.57 -0.04 -5.92
C LEU A 396 -6.20 0.53 -5.49
N ASP A 397 -5.12 -0.05 -6.02
CA ASP A 397 -3.77 0.33 -5.63
C ASP A 397 -3.45 1.78 -6.11
N SER A 398 -4.08 2.25 -7.18
CA SER A 398 -4.01 3.66 -7.64
C SER A 398 -4.84 4.65 -6.81
N ASP A 399 -5.78 4.19 -5.97
CA ASP A 399 -6.38 5.03 -4.92
C ASP A 399 -5.51 5.06 -3.67
N LYS A 400 -4.82 3.95 -3.34
CA LYS A 400 -3.80 3.96 -2.29
C LYS A 400 -2.68 4.96 -2.60
N ASP A 401 -2.18 4.98 -3.84
CA ASP A 401 -1.17 5.97 -4.26
C ASP A 401 -1.64 7.42 -4.12
N ALA A 402 -2.91 7.71 -4.48
CA ALA A 402 -3.49 9.03 -4.30
C ALA A 402 -3.64 9.42 -2.82
N ASP A 403 -4.20 8.52 -2.00
CA ASP A 403 -4.29 8.68 -0.54
C ASP A 403 -2.89 8.87 0.09
N ASN A 404 -1.87 8.13 -0.36
CA ASN A 404 -0.51 8.22 0.19
C ASN A 404 0.18 9.56 -0.19
N ALA A 405 -0.15 10.14 -1.35
CA ALA A 405 0.43 11.38 -1.83
C ALA A 405 -0.30 12.65 -1.34
N GLY A 406 -1.60 12.58 -1.06
CA GLY A 406 -2.42 13.76 -0.70
C GLY A 406 -3.55 13.50 0.31
N GLY A 407 -3.55 12.36 0.98
CA GLY A 407 -4.47 12.02 2.06
C GLY A 407 -5.95 12.11 1.69
N ASN A 408 -6.77 12.49 2.66
CA ASN A 408 -8.21 12.69 2.48
C ASN A 408 -8.56 13.72 1.38
N GLN A 409 -7.68 14.71 1.11
CA GLN A 409 -7.92 15.70 0.07
C GLN A 409 -7.85 15.07 -1.33
N ALA A 410 -6.82 14.26 -1.59
CA ALA A 410 -6.71 13.51 -2.84
C ALA A 410 -7.90 12.55 -3.05
N ARG A 411 -8.40 11.93 -1.97
CA ARG A 411 -9.60 11.08 -2.00
C ARG A 411 -10.86 11.85 -2.42
N GLU A 412 -11.09 13.02 -1.82
CA GLU A 412 -12.20 13.90 -2.21
C GLU A 412 -12.09 14.39 -3.67
N GLU A 413 -10.89 14.74 -4.13
CA GLU A 413 -10.66 15.16 -5.52
C GLU A 413 -10.90 14.02 -6.51
N ARG A 414 -10.47 12.80 -6.18
CA ARG A 414 -10.76 11.58 -6.96
C ARG A 414 -12.26 11.32 -7.06
N GLN A 415 -13.02 11.46 -5.97
CA GLN A 415 -14.48 11.34 -6.00
C GLN A 415 -15.12 12.40 -6.93
N LYS A 416 -14.79 13.68 -6.74
CA LYS A 416 -15.34 14.78 -7.57
C LYS A 416 -15.04 14.58 -9.06
N LEU A 417 -13.86 14.07 -9.40
CA LEU A 417 -13.48 13.76 -10.78
C LEU A 417 -14.21 12.51 -11.33
N ARG A 418 -14.52 11.51 -10.50
CA ARG A 418 -15.38 10.37 -10.89
C ARG A 418 -16.81 10.81 -11.17
N GLU A 419 -17.38 11.65 -10.31
CA GLU A 419 -18.71 12.25 -10.50
C GLU A 419 -18.77 13.08 -11.80
N GLU A 420 -17.74 13.90 -12.06
CA GLU A 420 -17.64 14.70 -13.28
C GLU A 420 -17.49 13.82 -14.55
N LEU A 421 -16.74 12.72 -14.47
CA LEU A 421 -16.63 11.74 -15.56
C LEU A 421 -17.95 10.98 -15.79
N ARG A 422 -18.64 10.54 -14.72
CA ARG A 422 -19.98 9.93 -14.79
C ARG A 422 -21.00 10.85 -15.44
N ALA A 423 -20.85 12.17 -15.30
CA ALA A 423 -21.71 13.17 -15.96
C ALA A 423 -21.37 13.44 -17.44
N LYS A 424 -20.24 12.93 -17.95
CA LYS A 424 -19.73 13.15 -19.33
C LYS A 424 -19.72 11.89 -20.19
N GLU A 425 -19.46 10.73 -19.59
CA GLU A 425 -19.29 9.44 -20.27
C GLU A 425 -20.56 8.59 -20.15
N GLU A 426 -20.90 7.86 -21.21
CA GLU A 426 -21.96 6.84 -21.16
C GLU A 426 -21.50 5.67 -20.27
N ASP A 427 -22.40 5.09 -19.47
CA ASP A 427 -22.05 4.06 -18.48
C ASP A 427 -21.74 2.71 -19.15
N ALA A 428 -20.56 2.63 -19.77
CA ALA A 428 -20.09 1.46 -20.46
C ALA A 428 -19.89 0.29 -19.47
N PRO A 429 -20.50 -0.89 -19.72
CA PRO A 429 -20.25 -2.06 -18.90
C PRO A 429 -18.79 -2.52 -19.05
N PRO A 430 -18.26 -3.28 -18.07
CA PRO A 430 -16.98 -3.96 -18.21
C PRO A 430 -16.87 -4.74 -19.53
N PRO A 431 -15.67 -4.82 -20.15
CA PRO A 431 -15.43 -5.67 -21.30
C PRO A 431 -15.93 -7.12 -21.13
N ALA A 432 -16.51 -7.68 -22.18
CA ALA A 432 -17.00 -9.07 -22.18
C ALA A 432 -15.93 -10.11 -22.52
N ASP A 433 -14.84 -9.69 -23.17
CA ASP A 433 -13.65 -10.49 -23.48
C ASP A 433 -12.43 -9.56 -23.72
N ASP A 434 -11.24 -10.13 -23.87
CA ASP A 434 -10.01 -9.35 -24.08
C ASP A 434 -10.03 -8.54 -25.39
N ALA A 435 -10.74 -8.99 -26.43
CA ALA A 435 -10.83 -8.28 -27.70
C ALA A 435 -11.75 -7.05 -27.59
N ALA A 436 -12.83 -7.16 -26.82
CA ALA A 436 -13.68 -6.03 -26.43
C ALA A 436 -12.95 -5.05 -25.51
N ALA A 437 -12.06 -5.54 -24.63
CA ALA A 437 -11.21 -4.69 -23.80
C ALA A 437 -10.22 -3.89 -24.66
N GLN A 438 -9.62 -4.52 -25.67
CA GLN A 438 -8.66 -3.91 -26.60
C GLN A 438 -9.27 -3.30 -27.87
N ALA A 439 -10.58 -3.05 -27.90
CA ALA A 439 -11.27 -2.59 -29.13
C ALA A 439 -10.72 -1.27 -29.70
N ALA A 440 -10.17 -0.39 -28.85
CA ALA A 440 -9.47 0.82 -29.28
C ALA A 440 -8.13 0.49 -29.96
N ILE A 441 -7.30 -0.34 -29.32
CA ILE A 441 -6.03 -0.83 -29.86
C ILE A 441 -6.21 -1.44 -31.24
N ALA A 442 -7.23 -2.28 -31.40
CA ALA A 442 -7.54 -2.95 -32.66
C ALA A 442 -7.97 -1.99 -33.79
N ALA A 443 -8.49 -0.80 -33.46
CA ALA A 443 -8.86 0.22 -34.43
C ALA A 443 -7.68 1.13 -34.84
N GLU A 444 -6.73 1.36 -33.92
CA GLU A 444 -5.51 2.15 -34.17
C GLU A 444 -4.32 1.30 -34.68
N MET A 445 -4.41 -0.02 -34.59
CA MET A 445 -3.33 -0.94 -34.94
C MET A 445 -2.91 -0.84 -36.42
N PRO A 446 -1.63 -0.55 -36.71
CA PRO A 446 -1.12 -0.55 -38.07
C PRO A 446 -1.25 -1.91 -38.76
N ALA A 447 -1.70 -1.91 -40.03
CA ALA A 447 -1.86 -3.14 -40.83
C ALA A 447 -0.53 -3.89 -41.10
N ASP A 448 0.62 -3.28 -40.81
CA ASP A 448 1.94 -3.90 -40.89
C ASP A 448 2.43 -4.46 -39.53
N LEU A 449 1.61 -4.48 -38.47
CA LEU A 449 2.04 -4.98 -37.16
C LEU A 449 2.56 -6.43 -37.18
N PRO A 450 1.95 -7.41 -37.88
CA PRO A 450 2.51 -8.75 -38.00
C PRO A 450 3.91 -8.73 -38.63
N GLN A 451 4.10 -7.90 -39.67
CA GLN A 451 5.39 -7.73 -40.34
C GLN A 451 6.45 -7.09 -39.42
N LYS A 452 6.04 -6.21 -38.49
CA LYS A 452 6.92 -5.64 -37.45
C LYS A 452 7.31 -6.67 -36.38
N ILE A 453 6.38 -7.51 -35.95
CA ILE A 453 6.62 -8.62 -35.00
C ILE A 453 7.61 -9.61 -35.60
N GLU A 454 7.37 -10.05 -36.85
CA GLU A 454 8.29 -10.92 -37.60
C GLU A 454 9.65 -10.26 -37.85
N ALA A 455 9.69 -8.96 -38.19
CA ALA A 455 10.93 -8.25 -38.48
C ALA A 455 11.85 -8.13 -37.26
N ASN A 456 11.30 -7.83 -36.07
CA ASN A 456 12.06 -7.82 -34.81
C ASN A 456 12.70 -9.20 -34.52
N LEU A 457 11.94 -10.28 -34.70
CA LEU A 457 12.43 -11.64 -34.45
C LEU A 457 13.57 -12.01 -35.42
N ASN A 458 13.42 -11.67 -36.70
CA ASN A 458 14.34 -12.01 -37.79
C ASN A 458 15.47 -10.97 -38.02
N GLU A 459 15.57 -9.95 -37.18
CA GLU A 459 16.57 -8.88 -37.35
C GLU A 459 18.00 -9.42 -37.23
N LYS A 460 18.91 -8.92 -38.07
CA LYS A 460 20.30 -9.34 -38.06
C LYS A 460 21.06 -8.60 -36.95
N GLY A 461 21.61 -9.39 -36.02
CA GLY A 461 22.49 -8.92 -34.95
C GLY A 461 23.85 -9.60 -34.99
N THR A 462 24.76 -9.09 -34.17
CA THR A 462 26.08 -9.68 -33.93
C THR A 462 26.02 -10.49 -32.64
N ARG A 463 26.36 -11.78 -32.68
CA ARG A 463 26.48 -12.64 -31.49
C ARG A 463 27.51 -12.03 -30.51
N VAL A 464 27.16 -11.97 -29.23
CA VAL A 464 28.05 -11.63 -28.12
C VAL A 464 27.90 -12.67 -27.00
N ASP A 465 28.99 -12.91 -26.27
CA ASP A 465 29.05 -13.95 -25.24
C ASP A 465 28.56 -13.46 -23.87
N GLU A 466 28.71 -12.16 -23.59
CA GLU A 466 28.30 -11.52 -22.33
C GLU A 466 26.82 -11.10 -22.36
N ALA A 467 26.13 -11.25 -21.23
CA ALA A 467 24.77 -10.79 -21.06
C ALA A 467 24.70 -9.25 -21.09
N PRO A 468 23.64 -8.64 -21.64
CA PRO A 468 23.56 -7.18 -21.72
C PRO A 468 23.59 -6.53 -20.34
N VAL A 469 24.41 -5.48 -20.20
CA VAL A 469 24.29 -4.48 -19.15
C VAL A 469 23.42 -3.36 -19.72
N PHE A 470 22.24 -3.17 -19.13
CA PHE A 470 21.31 -2.13 -19.56
C PHE A 470 21.71 -0.77 -18.99
N VAL A 471 21.56 0.28 -19.80
CA VAL A 471 21.85 1.65 -19.37
C VAL A 471 20.72 2.10 -18.44
N VAL A 472 21.03 2.42 -17.18
CA VAL A 472 20.11 3.24 -16.36
C VAL A 472 20.04 4.62 -17.03
N PRO A 473 18.87 5.14 -17.41
CA PRO A 473 18.83 6.27 -18.32
C PRO A 473 19.26 7.56 -17.61
N GLU A 474 20.45 8.05 -17.93
CA GLU A 474 20.93 9.36 -17.49
C GLU A 474 19.96 10.46 -17.92
N THR A 475 19.80 11.47 -17.07
CA THR A 475 18.71 12.45 -17.18
C THR A 475 18.72 13.22 -18.50
N THR A 476 17.57 13.22 -19.17
CA THR A 476 17.18 14.36 -20.01
C THR A 476 16.20 15.20 -19.19
N ASN A 477 16.45 16.51 -19.04
CA ASN A 477 15.55 17.41 -18.31
C ASN A 477 14.22 17.57 -19.05
N ILE A 478 13.26 16.69 -18.76
CA ILE A 478 11.93 16.72 -19.37
C ILE A 478 11.04 17.57 -18.49
N VAL A 479 10.93 18.84 -18.90
CA VAL A 479 9.87 19.73 -18.44
C VAL A 479 8.57 19.20 -19.02
N ASN A 480 7.76 18.53 -18.20
CA ASN A 480 6.39 18.16 -18.54
C ASN A 480 5.52 19.44 -18.60
N ASN A 481 5.69 20.20 -19.67
CA ASN A 481 4.85 21.35 -20.00
C ASN A 481 3.55 20.83 -20.62
N THR A 482 2.68 20.23 -19.80
CA THR A 482 1.39 19.65 -20.20
C THR A 482 0.62 20.62 -21.08
N VAL A 483 0.46 20.28 -22.36
CA VAL A 483 -0.34 21.07 -23.30
C VAL A 483 -1.81 20.81 -22.98
N ILE A 484 -2.43 21.77 -22.29
CA ILE A 484 -3.85 21.73 -21.93
C ILE A 484 -4.68 21.68 -23.23
N ASN A 485 -5.36 20.55 -23.47
CA ASN A 485 -6.41 20.45 -24.49
C ASN A 485 -7.64 21.25 -24.02
N ASN A 486 -7.57 22.55 -24.24
CA ASN A 486 -8.44 23.57 -23.65
C ASN A 486 -9.86 23.57 -24.27
N THR A 487 -10.65 22.56 -23.93
CA THR A 487 -12.05 22.40 -24.35
C THR A 487 -12.95 23.34 -23.55
N VAL A 488 -13.12 24.57 -24.04
CA VAL A 488 -14.02 25.57 -23.43
C VAL A 488 -15.47 25.17 -23.67
N ILE A 489 -16.11 24.60 -22.64
CA ILE A 489 -17.57 24.47 -22.58
C ILE A 489 -18.04 25.09 -21.24
N ASN A 490 -18.74 26.22 -21.35
CA ASN A 490 -19.50 26.86 -20.27
C ASN A 490 -18.73 27.29 -18.99
N ASN A 491 -17.71 28.14 -19.16
CA ASN A 491 -17.25 29.11 -18.14
C ASN A 491 -16.84 28.58 -16.74
N ASN A 492 -16.44 27.32 -16.60
CA ASN A 492 -15.70 26.87 -15.43
C ASN A 492 -14.30 26.39 -15.84
N THR A 493 -13.25 26.97 -15.24
CA THR A 493 -11.85 26.68 -15.58
C THR A 493 -11.19 25.92 -14.43
N THR A 494 -11.36 24.59 -14.41
CA THR A 494 -10.65 23.72 -13.46
C THR A 494 -9.18 23.62 -13.88
N VAL A 495 -8.27 24.25 -13.13
CA VAL A 495 -6.82 24.26 -13.39
C VAL A 495 -6.12 23.22 -12.51
N ASN A 496 -5.98 21.99 -13.01
CA ASN A 496 -5.21 20.95 -12.33
C ASN A 496 -3.69 21.16 -12.56
N ASN A 497 -3.10 22.09 -11.81
CA ASN A 497 -1.65 22.32 -11.81
C ASN A 497 -0.91 21.23 -11.02
N ILE A 498 -0.79 20.03 -11.60
CA ILE A 498 0.18 19.03 -11.12
C ILE A 498 1.57 19.42 -11.66
N THR A 499 2.30 20.22 -10.87
CA THR A 499 3.69 20.60 -11.17
C THR A 499 4.63 19.43 -10.85
N ASN A 500 4.73 18.46 -11.77
CA ASN A 500 5.72 17.39 -11.64
C ASN A 500 7.14 17.96 -11.77
N ASN A 501 7.85 18.03 -10.64
CA ASN A 501 9.23 18.47 -10.58
C ASN A 501 10.14 17.47 -11.32
N ILE A 502 10.81 17.98 -12.36
CA ILE A 502 12.10 17.55 -12.93
C ILE A 502 12.51 16.11 -12.57
N THR A 503 12.22 15.16 -13.46
CA THR A 503 12.46 13.73 -13.26
C THR A 503 13.96 13.36 -13.33
N GLU A 504 14.71 13.60 -12.26
CA GLU A 504 15.99 12.93 -12.05
C GLU A 504 15.76 11.46 -11.70
N VAL A 505 16.45 10.56 -12.43
CA VAL A 505 16.52 9.14 -12.08
C VAL A 505 17.93 8.77 -11.70
N LYS A 506 18.10 8.40 -10.43
CA LYS A 506 19.40 8.06 -9.83
C LYS A 506 19.37 6.65 -9.26
N ILE A 507 20.50 5.95 -9.39
CA ILE A 507 20.74 4.72 -8.63
C ILE A 507 20.92 5.15 -7.17
N VAL A 508 19.99 4.75 -6.31
CA VAL A 508 20.02 5.02 -4.87
C VAL A 508 20.88 3.98 -4.16
N GLU A 509 20.78 2.72 -4.58
CA GLU A 509 21.43 1.57 -3.95
C GLU A 509 21.53 0.40 -4.94
N GLN A 510 22.43 -0.54 -4.68
CA GLN A 510 22.43 -1.87 -5.29
C GLN A 510 22.59 -2.91 -4.20
N VAL A 511 21.73 -3.93 -4.21
CA VAL A 511 21.66 -4.98 -3.18
C VAL A 511 21.46 -6.33 -3.89
N ASP A 512 22.36 -7.27 -3.69
CA ASP A 512 22.41 -8.54 -4.43
C ASP A 512 22.35 -8.34 -5.96
N ASN A 513 21.30 -8.82 -6.61
CA ASN A 513 20.98 -8.70 -8.03
C ASN A 513 19.94 -7.59 -8.34
N ARG A 514 19.77 -6.62 -7.43
CA ARG A 514 18.72 -5.59 -7.50
C ARG A 514 19.32 -4.19 -7.49
N VAL A 515 18.70 -3.30 -8.28
CA VAL A 515 19.01 -1.87 -8.32
C VAL A 515 17.83 -1.11 -7.73
N ILE A 516 18.07 -0.26 -6.72
CA ILE A 516 17.07 0.70 -6.25
C ILE A 516 17.22 1.99 -7.07
N LEU A 517 16.15 2.38 -7.76
CA LEU A 517 16.06 3.58 -8.58
C LEU A 517 15.19 4.62 -7.87
N GLY A 518 15.75 5.80 -7.60
CA GLY A 518 15.00 6.97 -7.15
C GLY A 518 14.54 7.79 -8.34
N VAL A 519 13.29 8.22 -8.33
CA VAL A 519 12.59 8.93 -9.42
C VAL A 519 11.82 10.09 -8.79
N GLY A 520 12.45 11.26 -8.69
CA GLY A 520 11.97 12.31 -7.79
C GLY A 520 11.91 11.80 -6.33
N ASP A 521 10.76 11.98 -5.68
CA ASP A 521 10.54 11.56 -4.28
C ASP A 521 10.18 10.06 -4.14
N GLN A 522 9.94 9.33 -5.24
CA GLN A 522 9.59 7.90 -5.20
C GLN A 522 10.82 7.01 -5.42
N ILE A 523 10.84 5.84 -4.79
CA ILE A 523 11.84 4.80 -5.02
C ILE A 523 11.19 3.50 -5.51
N PHE A 524 11.89 2.83 -6.41
CA PHE A 524 11.48 1.58 -7.05
C PHE A 524 12.63 0.57 -7.03
N VAL A 525 12.33 -0.72 -6.96
CA VAL A 525 13.32 -1.81 -7.03
C VAL A 525 13.24 -2.50 -8.39
N ARG A 526 14.38 -2.66 -9.07
CA ARG A 526 14.50 -3.39 -10.33
C ARG A 526 15.42 -4.60 -10.12
N GLY A 527 14.81 -5.78 -9.95
CA GLY A 527 15.52 -7.05 -9.81
C GLY A 527 15.90 -7.68 -11.16
N ASP A 528 16.95 -8.50 -11.16
CA ASP A 528 17.37 -9.27 -12.34
C ASP A 528 16.59 -10.59 -12.48
N ASP A 529 15.60 -10.61 -13.38
CA ASP A 529 14.82 -11.81 -13.75
C ASP A 529 15.67 -12.94 -14.40
N ARG A 530 16.89 -12.66 -14.90
CA ARG A 530 17.64 -13.58 -15.78
C ARG A 530 18.02 -14.93 -15.15
N PRO A 531 18.40 -15.06 -13.86
CA PRO A 531 18.67 -16.36 -13.25
C PRO A 531 17.45 -17.28 -13.29
N ARG A 532 16.27 -16.75 -12.93
CA ARG A 532 14.98 -17.47 -12.97
C ARG A 532 14.57 -17.79 -14.41
N LEU A 533 14.74 -16.87 -15.35
CA LEU A 533 14.48 -17.12 -16.78
C LEU A 533 15.40 -18.20 -17.37
N ARG A 534 16.58 -18.45 -16.81
CA ARG A 534 17.53 -19.49 -17.27
C ARG A 534 17.39 -20.82 -16.53
N TYR A 535 16.39 -20.96 -15.65
CA TYR A 535 16.02 -22.25 -15.07
C TYR A 535 15.75 -23.28 -16.19
N ASP A 536 16.40 -24.45 -16.10
CA ASP A 536 16.31 -25.52 -17.10
C ASP A 536 16.55 -25.03 -18.55
N ALA A 537 17.64 -24.29 -18.79
CA ALA A 537 18.10 -23.89 -20.12
C ALA A 537 19.22 -24.81 -20.63
N GLU A 538 19.14 -25.23 -21.90
CA GLU A 538 20.21 -25.96 -22.61
C GLU A 538 21.32 -25.01 -23.09
N GLU A 539 20.94 -23.82 -23.59
CA GLU A 539 21.84 -22.77 -24.07
C GLU A 539 21.21 -21.40 -23.77
N THR A 540 22.02 -20.37 -23.53
CA THR A 540 21.57 -18.98 -23.57
C THR A 540 22.60 -18.12 -24.29
N TYR A 541 22.14 -17.27 -25.21
CA TYR A 541 23.00 -16.40 -25.99
C TYR A 541 22.34 -15.06 -26.29
N TYR A 542 23.15 -14.09 -26.72
CA TYR A 542 22.70 -12.73 -27.00
C TYR A 542 23.18 -12.29 -28.39
N ASP A 543 22.29 -11.68 -29.17
CA ASP A 543 22.66 -10.98 -30.39
C ASP A 543 22.44 -9.47 -30.18
N GLN A 544 23.48 -8.67 -30.36
CA GLN A 544 23.38 -7.21 -30.31
C GLN A 544 22.79 -6.69 -31.62
N LEU A 545 21.71 -5.90 -31.52
CA LEU A 545 20.88 -5.46 -32.64
C LEU A 545 21.09 -3.96 -32.96
N PRO A 546 20.70 -3.51 -34.17
CA PRO A 546 20.58 -2.10 -34.51
C PRO A 546 19.80 -1.27 -33.46
N ARG A 547 20.11 0.03 -33.40
CA ARG A 547 19.61 1.01 -32.40
C ARG A 547 20.08 0.78 -30.95
N GLY A 548 20.98 -0.18 -30.71
CA GLY A 548 21.43 -0.53 -29.35
C GLY A 548 20.45 -1.44 -28.60
N ARG A 549 19.55 -2.09 -29.33
CA ARG A 549 18.71 -3.20 -28.82
C ARG A 549 19.57 -4.45 -28.59
N THR A 550 19.07 -5.37 -27.77
CA THR A 550 19.68 -6.70 -27.59
C THR A 550 18.62 -7.78 -27.65
N ARG A 551 18.88 -8.87 -28.37
CA ARG A 551 18.06 -10.08 -28.38
C ARG A 551 18.72 -11.15 -27.52
N GLU A 552 18.11 -11.49 -26.38
CA GLU A 552 18.42 -12.71 -25.64
C GLU A 552 17.63 -13.87 -26.23
N THR A 553 18.28 -15.03 -26.43
CA THR A 553 17.60 -16.29 -26.75
C THR A 553 18.00 -17.34 -25.74
N ILE A 554 16.98 -17.97 -25.13
CA ILE A 554 17.14 -19.08 -24.18
C ILE A 554 16.60 -20.33 -24.87
N VAL A 555 17.43 -21.35 -25.05
CA VAL A 555 17.06 -22.66 -25.59
C VAL A 555 16.66 -23.57 -24.43
N ARG A 556 15.48 -24.19 -24.51
CA ARG A 556 14.91 -25.06 -23.47
C ARG A 556 14.98 -26.54 -23.88
N PRO A 557 15.00 -27.48 -22.93
CA PRO A 557 14.87 -28.91 -23.19
C PRO A 557 13.75 -29.24 -24.17
N GLY A 558 14.14 -29.92 -25.24
CA GLY A 558 13.24 -30.14 -26.37
C GLY A 558 13.25 -29.03 -27.41
N GLY A 559 14.25 -28.15 -27.45
CA GLY A 559 14.56 -27.28 -28.59
C GLY A 559 13.54 -26.17 -28.89
N TYR A 560 12.62 -25.87 -27.98
CA TYR A 560 11.86 -24.62 -28.05
C TYR A 560 12.70 -23.47 -27.49
N ARG A 561 12.43 -22.25 -27.95
CA ARG A 561 13.26 -21.07 -27.70
C ARG A 561 12.44 -19.93 -27.15
N ILE A 562 12.92 -19.29 -26.10
CA ILE A 562 12.37 -18.01 -25.61
C ILE A 562 13.25 -16.91 -26.18
N VAL A 563 12.66 -16.03 -26.99
CA VAL A 563 13.35 -14.91 -27.61
C VAL A 563 12.81 -13.63 -26.98
N THR A 564 13.68 -12.87 -26.30
CA THR A 564 13.34 -11.56 -25.74
C THR A 564 14.19 -10.47 -26.38
N VAL A 565 13.54 -9.50 -27.01
CA VAL A 565 14.16 -8.29 -27.57
C VAL A 565 13.98 -7.15 -26.57
N TYR A 566 15.08 -6.67 -26.04
CA TYR A 566 15.16 -5.53 -25.12
C TYR A 566 15.61 -4.27 -25.86
N ASN A 567 15.13 -3.11 -25.40
CA ASN A 567 15.77 -1.84 -25.76
C ASN A 567 17.08 -1.62 -24.96
N ARG A 568 17.76 -0.49 -25.20
CA ARG A 568 19.02 -0.14 -24.54
C ARG A 568 18.92 0.12 -23.02
N TYR A 569 17.70 0.25 -22.48
CA TYR A 569 17.39 0.57 -21.08
C TYR A 569 16.83 -0.64 -20.30
N GLY A 570 16.65 -1.78 -20.96
CA GLY A 570 16.14 -3.02 -20.38
C GLY A 570 14.65 -3.29 -20.59
N ASP A 571 13.92 -2.39 -21.25
CA ASP A 571 12.49 -2.60 -21.50
C ASP A 571 12.28 -3.70 -22.54
N ILE A 572 11.38 -4.64 -22.25
CA ILE A 572 10.96 -5.69 -23.18
C ILE A 572 10.12 -5.05 -24.30
N LEU A 573 10.68 -4.97 -25.51
CA LEU A 573 9.95 -4.57 -26.71
C LEU A 573 9.16 -5.75 -27.28
N GLN A 574 9.72 -6.96 -27.21
CA GLN A 574 9.06 -8.19 -27.65
C GLN A 574 9.57 -9.37 -26.82
N ARG A 575 8.67 -10.23 -26.34
CA ARG A 575 9.00 -11.57 -25.84
C ARG A 575 8.12 -12.58 -26.55
N SER A 576 8.73 -13.62 -27.08
CA SER A 576 8.05 -14.67 -27.83
C SER A 576 8.61 -16.04 -27.45
N ARG A 577 7.72 -17.03 -27.31
CA ARG A 577 8.06 -18.45 -27.24
C ARG A 577 7.92 -19.07 -28.62
N VAL A 578 9.00 -19.62 -29.17
CA VAL A 578 9.03 -20.27 -30.49
C VAL A 578 9.23 -21.76 -30.29
N ASP A 579 8.32 -22.60 -30.78
CA ASP A 579 8.45 -24.06 -30.65
C ASP A 579 9.43 -24.71 -31.65
N ARG A 580 9.49 -26.04 -31.67
CA ARG A 580 10.37 -26.80 -32.59
C ARG A 580 9.96 -26.67 -34.05
N ASP A 581 8.66 -26.57 -34.32
CA ASP A 581 8.10 -26.52 -35.67
C ASP A 581 8.16 -25.08 -36.24
N GLY A 582 8.43 -24.10 -35.36
CA GLY A 582 8.63 -22.70 -35.68
C GLY A 582 7.43 -21.81 -35.36
N ASN A 583 6.40 -22.33 -34.67
CA ASN A 583 5.23 -21.54 -34.31
C ASN A 583 5.61 -20.52 -33.23
N GLU A 584 5.27 -19.24 -33.46
CA GLU A 584 5.52 -18.14 -32.52
C GLU A 584 4.30 -17.90 -31.62
N TYR A 585 4.50 -18.05 -30.32
CA TYR A 585 3.57 -17.65 -29.27
C TYR A 585 4.08 -16.33 -28.67
N LEU A 586 3.55 -15.22 -29.20
CA LEU A 586 3.84 -13.89 -28.70
C LEU A 586 3.36 -13.74 -27.25
N MET A 587 4.21 -13.21 -26.38
CA MET A 587 3.97 -13.09 -24.94
C MET A 587 3.83 -11.64 -24.50
N ILE A 588 4.78 -10.80 -24.94
CA ILE A 588 4.83 -9.36 -24.70
C ILE A 588 5.14 -8.70 -26.04
N TYR A 589 4.46 -7.59 -26.36
CA TYR A 589 4.82 -6.73 -27.48
C TYR A 589 4.49 -5.28 -27.15
N ALA A 590 5.52 -4.44 -27.09
CA ALA A 590 5.38 -2.99 -26.98
C ALA A 590 6.01 -2.32 -28.21
N PRO A 591 5.26 -1.50 -28.98
CA PRO A 591 5.80 -0.83 -30.14
C PRO A 591 6.91 0.16 -29.73
N GLU A 592 8.02 0.12 -30.45
CA GLU A 592 9.19 0.97 -30.20
C GLU A 592 8.87 2.44 -30.53
N ARG A 593 8.45 3.21 -29.52
CA ARG A 593 8.25 4.68 -29.55
C ARG A 593 9.59 5.43 -29.64
N ASP A 594 10.35 5.23 -30.71
CA ASP A 594 11.70 5.79 -30.89
C ASP A 594 11.77 6.88 -31.98
N GLU A 595 11.47 8.12 -31.58
CA GLU A 595 11.93 9.34 -32.30
C GLU A 595 12.59 10.39 -31.36
N GLY A 596 12.76 10.10 -30.06
CA GLY A 596 13.38 11.04 -29.12
C GLY A 596 13.79 10.44 -27.78
N PRO A 597 14.55 11.18 -26.95
CA PRO A 597 14.87 10.77 -25.58
C PRO A 597 13.60 10.72 -24.73
N ARG A 598 13.26 9.55 -24.20
CA ARG A 598 12.14 9.37 -23.28
C ARG A 598 12.58 9.68 -21.83
N PRO A 599 11.66 10.08 -20.94
CA PRO A 599 11.91 9.99 -19.50
C PRO A 599 12.26 8.55 -19.12
N ALA A 600 13.12 8.39 -18.11
CA ALA A 600 13.63 7.08 -17.70
C ALA A 600 12.53 6.14 -17.18
N ILE A 601 11.60 6.69 -16.38
CA ILE A 601 10.42 6.03 -15.82
C ILE A 601 9.26 7.03 -15.89
N ILE A 602 8.06 6.58 -16.27
CA ILE A 602 6.82 7.37 -16.24
C ILE A 602 5.71 6.49 -15.64
N ASP A 603 4.99 6.99 -14.64
CA ASP A 603 3.66 6.44 -14.35
C ASP A 603 2.66 7.00 -15.36
N VAL A 604 2.32 6.19 -16.37
CA VAL A 604 1.33 6.54 -17.40
C VAL A 604 -0.09 6.65 -16.85
N GLY A 605 -0.31 6.30 -15.59
CA GLY A 605 -1.55 6.51 -14.85
C GLY A 605 -1.91 7.99 -14.66
N TYR A 606 -0.95 8.91 -14.71
CA TYR A 606 -1.21 10.36 -14.73
C TYR A 606 -1.91 10.84 -16.02
N GLU A 607 -1.82 10.08 -17.11
CA GLU A 607 -2.53 10.37 -18.38
C GLU A 607 -3.94 9.75 -18.42
N LEU A 608 -4.29 8.91 -17.44
CA LEU A 608 -5.54 8.14 -17.42
C LEU A 608 -6.56 8.73 -16.43
N PRO A 609 -7.87 8.67 -16.73
CA PRO A 609 -8.90 9.07 -15.78
C PRO A 609 -8.87 8.18 -14.52
N PRO A 610 -9.26 8.67 -13.32
CA PRO A 610 -9.41 7.85 -12.13
C PRO A 610 -10.21 6.58 -12.40
N MET A 611 -9.74 5.46 -11.88
CA MET A 611 -10.43 4.19 -12.06
C MET A 611 -11.78 4.20 -11.31
N ARG A 612 -12.81 3.61 -11.92
CA ARG A 612 -14.09 3.31 -11.26
C ARG A 612 -14.31 1.81 -11.34
N LEU A 613 -14.26 1.12 -10.20
CA LEU A 613 -14.57 -0.31 -10.15
C LEU A 613 -16.08 -0.49 -10.41
N ARG A 614 -16.46 -1.28 -11.41
CA ARG A 614 -17.87 -1.51 -11.83
C ARG A 614 -18.35 -2.95 -11.61
N ILE A 615 -17.59 -3.75 -10.86
CA ILE A 615 -17.92 -5.13 -10.46
C ILE A 615 -17.73 -5.28 -8.94
N PRO A 616 -18.41 -6.23 -8.26
CA PRO A 616 -18.22 -6.47 -6.83
C PRO A 616 -16.74 -6.73 -6.50
N VAL A 617 -16.28 -6.29 -5.32
CA VAL A 617 -14.89 -6.48 -4.86
C VAL A 617 -14.52 -7.96 -4.82
N ARG A 618 -15.44 -8.82 -4.38
CA ARG A 618 -15.28 -10.28 -4.40
C ARG A 618 -15.10 -10.86 -5.80
N ASP A 619 -15.44 -10.13 -6.87
CA ASP A 619 -15.24 -10.54 -8.26
C ASP A 619 -14.03 -9.83 -8.91
N TYR A 620 -13.44 -8.82 -8.25
CA TYR A 620 -12.18 -8.16 -8.63
C TYR A 620 -10.95 -8.71 -7.91
N ILE A 621 -11.10 -9.11 -6.64
CA ILE A 621 -10.07 -9.75 -5.81
C ILE A 621 -10.53 -11.17 -5.42
N ALA A 622 -9.62 -12.14 -5.47
CA ALA A 622 -9.80 -13.47 -4.93
C ALA A 622 -8.74 -13.76 -3.85
N ASP A 623 -9.14 -13.75 -2.58
CA ASP A 623 -8.27 -14.19 -1.47
C ASP A 623 -8.28 -15.71 -1.37
N VAL A 624 -7.10 -16.33 -1.37
CA VAL A 624 -6.93 -17.79 -1.26
C VAL A 624 -7.27 -18.32 0.15
N SER A 625 -7.36 -17.43 1.14
CA SER A 625 -7.72 -17.75 2.53
C SER A 625 -9.25 -17.85 2.71
N ASP A 626 -9.99 -16.94 2.07
CA ASP A 626 -11.44 -16.78 2.27
C ASP A 626 -12.27 -17.70 1.36
N ASP A 627 -11.88 -17.84 0.08
CA ASP A 627 -12.50 -18.77 -0.87
C ASP A 627 -11.46 -19.74 -1.46
N PRO A 628 -10.96 -20.69 -0.66
CA PRO A 628 -9.96 -21.66 -1.12
C PRO A 628 -10.51 -22.61 -2.19
N ASP A 629 -11.83 -22.73 -2.39
CA ASP A 629 -12.47 -23.67 -3.35
C ASP A 629 -12.92 -23.02 -4.67
N ARG A 630 -12.71 -21.70 -4.85
CA ARG A 630 -12.96 -20.95 -6.08
C ARG A 630 -12.40 -21.61 -7.35
N ASP A 631 -13.10 -21.49 -8.49
CA ASP A 631 -12.49 -21.72 -9.80
C ASP A 631 -11.58 -20.53 -10.16
N TYR A 632 -10.33 -20.62 -9.72
CA TYR A 632 -9.26 -19.67 -10.07
C TYR A 632 -8.97 -19.62 -11.57
N TYR A 633 -9.34 -20.64 -12.35
CA TYR A 633 -9.19 -20.59 -13.81
C TYR A 633 -10.26 -19.69 -14.41
N GLU A 634 -11.51 -19.77 -13.96
CA GLU A 634 -12.56 -18.84 -14.38
C GLU A 634 -12.15 -17.42 -14.00
N PHE A 635 -11.83 -17.17 -12.72
CA PHE A 635 -11.44 -15.85 -12.22
C PHE A 635 -10.22 -15.23 -12.94
N LEU A 636 -9.17 -16.01 -13.23
CA LEU A 636 -7.99 -15.50 -13.94
C LEU A 636 -8.17 -15.42 -15.48
N ALA A 637 -9.14 -16.13 -16.06
CA ALA A 637 -9.42 -16.08 -17.50
C ALA A 637 -10.39 -14.95 -17.89
N GLU A 638 -11.04 -14.31 -16.91
CA GLU A 638 -11.87 -13.12 -17.12
C GLU A 638 -11.06 -11.95 -17.75
N PRO A 639 -11.74 -11.07 -18.50
CA PRO A 639 -11.12 -9.91 -19.13
C PRO A 639 -10.79 -8.77 -18.14
N PRO A 640 -10.04 -7.75 -18.59
CA PRO A 640 -9.91 -6.47 -17.89
C PRO A 640 -11.27 -5.86 -17.55
N VAL A 641 -11.37 -5.20 -16.39
CA VAL A 641 -12.63 -4.61 -15.90
C VAL A 641 -12.92 -3.22 -16.48
N GLU A 642 -11.93 -2.61 -17.14
CA GLU A 642 -12.03 -1.42 -17.97
C GLU A 642 -11.38 -1.69 -19.34
N ARG A 643 -11.72 -0.90 -20.37
CA ARG A 643 -11.04 -0.98 -21.67
C ARG A 643 -9.56 -0.60 -21.56
N VAL A 644 -8.76 -1.06 -22.52
CA VAL A 644 -7.32 -0.82 -22.61
C VAL A 644 -7.06 0.04 -23.85
N GLU A 645 -6.44 1.21 -23.65
CA GLU A 645 -6.30 2.26 -24.65
C GLU A 645 -5.25 1.92 -25.72
N ARG A 646 -4.14 1.31 -25.29
CA ARG A 646 -3.01 0.88 -26.13
C ARG A 646 -2.32 -0.32 -25.50
N VAL A 647 -1.37 -0.94 -26.21
CA VAL A 647 -0.46 -1.89 -25.56
C VAL A 647 0.61 -1.12 -24.77
N TYR A 648 0.97 -1.65 -23.60
CA TYR A 648 1.93 -1.06 -22.67
C TYR A 648 3.20 -1.93 -22.56
N THR A 649 4.32 -1.33 -22.19
CA THR A 649 5.51 -2.12 -21.81
C THR A 649 5.26 -2.83 -20.47
N MET A 650 5.98 -3.91 -20.20
CA MET A 650 5.98 -4.53 -18.86
C MET A 650 6.48 -3.56 -17.78
N ASP A 651 7.33 -2.60 -18.15
CA ASP A 651 7.86 -1.59 -17.24
C ASP A 651 6.82 -0.49 -16.91
N GLU A 652 5.99 -0.08 -17.90
CA GLU A 652 4.83 0.80 -17.68
C GLU A 652 3.81 0.13 -16.73
N VAL A 653 3.58 -1.18 -16.85
CA VAL A 653 2.70 -1.95 -15.94
C VAL A 653 3.32 -2.11 -14.54
N ARG A 654 4.64 -2.36 -14.44
CA ARG A 654 5.37 -2.39 -13.17
C ARG A 654 5.26 -1.06 -12.43
N HIS A 655 5.42 0.07 -13.11
CA HIS A 655 5.38 1.37 -12.46
C HIS A 655 3.95 1.90 -12.20
N SER A 656 3.00 1.70 -13.12
CA SER A 656 1.65 2.27 -13.01
C SER A 656 0.65 1.40 -12.25
N ALA A 657 0.31 1.79 -11.02
CA ALA A 657 -0.77 1.14 -10.26
C ALA A 657 -2.12 1.23 -11.01
N ARG A 658 -2.36 2.35 -11.70
CA ARG A 658 -3.58 2.62 -12.47
C ARG A 658 -3.79 1.68 -13.65
N LEU A 659 -2.72 1.15 -14.23
CA LEU A 659 -2.79 0.07 -15.22
C LEU A 659 -3.08 -1.28 -14.58
N ARG A 660 -2.36 -1.62 -13.49
CA ARG A 660 -2.53 -2.92 -12.82
C ARG A 660 -3.94 -3.12 -12.31
N ASP A 661 -4.56 -2.06 -11.78
CA ASP A 661 -5.94 -2.10 -11.32
C ASP A 661 -6.97 -2.49 -12.42
N LYS A 662 -6.65 -2.32 -13.71
CA LYS A 662 -7.53 -2.75 -14.81
C LYS A 662 -7.72 -4.27 -14.90
N VAL A 663 -6.88 -5.08 -14.28
CA VAL A 663 -6.97 -6.55 -14.28
C VAL A 663 -7.10 -7.13 -12.87
N ARG A 664 -7.88 -8.21 -12.75
CA ARG A 664 -8.22 -8.87 -11.48
C ARG A 664 -6.99 -9.42 -10.76
N ARG A 665 -7.07 -9.49 -9.42
CA ARG A 665 -5.94 -9.85 -8.54
C ARG A 665 -6.28 -11.04 -7.65
N VAL A 666 -5.37 -12.01 -7.57
CA VAL A 666 -5.44 -13.13 -6.61
C VAL A 666 -4.50 -12.83 -5.46
N ASP A 667 -5.02 -12.71 -4.25
CA ASP A 667 -4.24 -12.42 -3.04
C ASP A 667 -3.87 -13.75 -2.35
N LEU A 668 -2.57 -14.04 -2.24
CA LEU A 668 -2.03 -15.31 -1.75
C LEU A 668 -1.75 -15.26 -0.23
N ASP A 669 -2.63 -14.69 0.57
CA ASP A 669 -2.43 -14.41 2.00
C ASP A 669 -2.14 -15.67 2.84
N THR A 670 -2.45 -16.87 2.33
CA THR A 670 -2.02 -18.15 2.91
C THR A 670 -0.48 -18.39 2.89
N ILE A 671 0.28 -17.61 2.10
CA ILE A 671 1.75 -17.65 2.05
C ILE A 671 2.29 -16.66 3.10
N THR A 672 2.52 -17.15 4.30
CA THR A 672 3.13 -16.35 5.38
C THR A 672 4.66 -16.42 5.34
N PHE A 673 5.31 -15.26 5.47
CA PHE A 673 6.76 -15.13 5.51
C PHE A 673 7.23 -14.81 6.93
N PRO A 674 8.34 -15.40 7.42
CA PRO A 674 8.98 -14.94 8.65
C PRO A 674 9.40 -13.47 8.56
N THR A 675 9.44 -12.77 9.69
CA THR A 675 9.93 -11.38 9.78
C THR A 675 11.33 -11.26 9.17
N GLY A 676 11.54 -10.27 8.31
CA GLY A 676 12.81 -10.09 7.57
C GLY A 676 13.14 -11.14 6.51
N SER A 677 12.30 -12.17 6.30
CA SER A 677 12.56 -13.26 5.35
C SER A 677 11.65 -13.24 4.11
N ALA A 678 12.16 -13.83 3.04
CA ALA A 678 11.46 -14.14 1.80
C ALA A 678 11.31 -15.65 1.55
N GLU A 679 11.84 -16.51 2.43
CA GLU A 679 11.73 -17.96 2.30
C GLU A 679 10.27 -18.44 2.43
N VAL A 680 9.78 -19.19 1.44
CA VAL A 680 8.48 -19.88 1.48
C VAL A 680 8.70 -21.34 1.88
N SER A 681 7.96 -21.85 2.86
CA SER A 681 8.09 -23.24 3.25
C SER A 681 7.41 -24.19 2.24
N MET A 682 8.01 -25.34 2.01
CA MET A 682 7.42 -26.44 1.21
C MET A 682 6.08 -26.96 1.76
N SER A 683 5.70 -26.57 2.99
CA SER A 683 4.38 -26.86 3.55
C SER A 683 3.29 -25.97 2.95
N GLN A 684 3.58 -24.68 2.76
CA GLN A 684 2.68 -23.67 2.21
C GLN A 684 2.50 -23.82 0.69
N ALA A 685 3.50 -24.33 -0.02
CA ALA A 685 3.41 -24.62 -1.45
C ALA A 685 2.10 -25.34 -1.84
N LYS A 686 1.54 -26.18 -0.95
CA LYS A 686 0.25 -26.87 -1.15
C LYS A 686 -0.96 -25.97 -1.38
N THR A 687 -1.00 -24.75 -0.83
CA THR A 687 -2.15 -23.83 -0.96
C THR A 687 -2.22 -23.26 -2.38
N MET A 688 -1.06 -22.93 -2.95
CA MET A 688 -0.91 -22.43 -4.32
C MET A 688 -1.37 -23.40 -5.41
N ARG A 689 -1.53 -24.71 -5.12
CA ARG A 689 -1.82 -25.74 -6.14
C ARG A 689 -3.02 -25.41 -7.03
N LYS A 690 -4.08 -24.81 -6.46
CA LYS A 690 -5.30 -24.45 -7.23
C LYS A 690 -5.03 -23.28 -8.18
N VAL A 691 -4.30 -22.27 -7.72
CA VAL A 691 -3.88 -21.12 -8.54
C VAL A 691 -2.90 -21.58 -9.63
N ALA A 692 -1.92 -22.41 -9.29
CA ALA A 692 -0.98 -22.99 -10.25
C ALA A 692 -1.68 -23.84 -11.32
N ALA A 693 -2.58 -24.75 -10.93
CA ALA A 693 -3.37 -25.55 -11.87
C ALA A 693 -4.31 -24.69 -12.75
N ALA A 694 -4.77 -23.54 -12.26
CA ALA A 694 -5.47 -22.55 -13.07
C ALA A 694 -4.55 -21.88 -14.10
N MET A 695 -3.34 -21.48 -13.70
CA MET A 695 -2.32 -20.93 -14.60
C MET A 695 -1.89 -21.96 -15.67
N GLU A 696 -1.68 -23.24 -15.31
CA GLU A 696 -1.46 -24.35 -16.25
C GLU A 696 -2.61 -24.45 -17.28
N LYS A 697 -3.86 -24.42 -16.81
CA LYS A 697 -5.07 -24.53 -17.65
C LYS A 697 -5.30 -23.30 -18.55
N ILE A 698 -4.76 -22.12 -18.18
CA ILE A 698 -4.67 -20.93 -19.05
C ILE A 698 -3.57 -21.13 -20.11
N LEU A 699 -2.35 -21.48 -19.68
CA LEU A 699 -1.19 -21.69 -20.56
C LEU A 699 -1.39 -22.83 -21.56
N ALA A 700 -2.19 -23.84 -21.23
CA ALA A 700 -2.60 -24.91 -22.13
C ALA A 700 -3.57 -24.45 -23.25
N LYS A 701 -4.22 -23.29 -23.10
CA LYS A 701 -5.00 -22.64 -24.17
C LYS A 701 -4.16 -21.65 -24.97
N ASP A 702 -3.29 -20.89 -24.30
CA ASP A 702 -2.37 -19.94 -24.94
C ASP A 702 -1.03 -19.89 -24.18
N PRO A 703 0.04 -20.49 -24.73
CA PRO A 703 1.39 -20.44 -24.16
C PRO A 703 2.02 -19.04 -24.07
N GLY A 704 1.40 -18.02 -24.67
CA GLY A 704 1.82 -16.61 -24.60
C GLY A 704 1.24 -15.82 -23.43
N GLU A 705 0.44 -16.43 -22.56
CA GLU A 705 -0.14 -15.76 -21.40
C GLU A 705 0.92 -15.33 -20.38
N THR A 706 0.84 -14.08 -19.91
CA THR A 706 1.83 -13.48 -18.99
C THR A 706 1.16 -13.09 -17.67
N PHE A 707 1.72 -13.60 -16.58
CA PHE A 707 1.29 -13.32 -15.21
C PHE A 707 2.29 -12.40 -14.51
N PHE A 708 1.77 -11.51 -13.67
CA PHE A 708 2.53 -10.58 -12.87
C PHE A 708 2.38 -10.92 -11.38
N ILE A 709 3.50 -10.95 -10.66
CA ILE A 709 3.57 -11.37 -9.26
C ILE A 709 4.07 -10.18 -8.43
N GLU A 710 3.19 -9.65 -7.57
CA GLU A 710 3.43 -8.44 -6.77
C GLU A 710 3.75 -8.83 -5.32
N GLY A 711 4.89 -8.38 -4.79
CA GLY A 711 5.27 -8.59 -3.40
C GLY A 711 4.99 -7.37 -2.53
N HIS A 712 4.58 -7.60 -1.27
CA HIS A 712 4.29 -6.56 -0.29
C HIS A 712 4.90 -6.86 1.10
N THR A 713 4.97 -5.82 1.93
CA THR A 713 5.32 -5.88 3.35
C THR A 713 4.28 -5.13 4.20
N ASP A 714 4.36 -5.37 5.50
CA ASP A 714 4.02 -4.41 6.55
C ASP A 714 4.93 -3.16 6.51
N ALA A 715 4.54 -2.12 7.23
CA ALA A 715 5.25 -0.83 7.33
C ALA A 715 6.40 -0.83 8.38
N VAL A 716 6.76 -2.00 8.91
CA VAL A 716 7.82 -2.13 9.91
C VAL A 716 9.17 -2.27 9.21
N GLY A 717 10.01 -1.25 9.33
CA GLY A 717 11.35 -1.22 8.76
C GLY A 717 11.67 0.14 8.15
N SER A 718 12.17 0.11 6.92
CA SER A 718 12.34 1.30 6.07
C SER A 718 11.88 0.96 4.66
N ASP A 719 11.33 1.94 3.93
CA ASP A 719 10.84 1.78 2.56
C ASP A 719 11.80 0.99 1.67
N ARG A 720 13.11 1.27 1.77
CA ARG A 720 14.16 0.59 0.99
C ARG A 720 14.29 -0.90 1.34
N SER A 721 14.37 -1.21 2.63
CA SER A 721 14.46 -2.60 3.09
C SER A 721 13.19 -3.37 2.77
N ASN A 722 12.03 -2.73 2.88
CA ASN A 722 10.73 -3.28 2.55
C ASN A 722 10.52 -3.49 1.04
N LEU A 723 10.99 -2.57 0.18
CA LEU A 723 11.04 -2.77 -1.28
C LEU A 723 11.90 -3.98 -1.65
N VAL A 724 13.15 -4.06 -1.17
CA VAL A 724 14.04 -5.20 -1.46
C VAL A 724 13.47 -6.51 -0.93
N LEU A 725 12.92 -6.53 0.29
CA LEU A 725 12.31 -7.71 0.89
C LEU A 725 11.07 -8.17 0.11
N SER A 726 10.21 -7.25 -0.29
CA SER A 726 9.01 -7.55 -1.08
C SER A 726 9.34 -8.12 -2.46
N ASP A 727 10.39 -7.63 -3.11
CA ASP A 727 10.83 -8.15 -4.41
C ASP A 727 11.43 -9.56 -4.27
N LYS A 728 12.19 -9.81 -3.19
CA LYS A 728 12.65 -11.17 -2.84
C LYS A 728 11.49 -12.13 -2.58
N ARG A 729 10.39 -11.67 -1.97
CA ARG A 729 9.16 -12.47 -1.78
C ARG A 729 8.48 -12.80 -3.11
N ALA A 730 8.36 -11.83 -4.01
CA ALA A 730 7.82 -12.04 -5.36
C ALA A 730 8.67 -13.03 -6.18
N GLU A 731 10.00 -12.88 -6.17
CA GLU A 731 10.96 -13.80 -6.79
C GLU A 731 10.84 -15.22 -6.21
N SER A 732 10.74 -15.35 -4.89
CA SER A 732 10.61 -16.66 -4.23
C SER A 732 9.32 -17.38 -4.59
N VAL A 733 8.20 -16.66 -4.70
CA VAL A 733 6.92 -17.22 -5.17
C VAL A 733 6.97 -17.59 -6.66
N ALA A 734 7.63 -16.78 -7.50
CA ALA A 734 7.81 -17.08 -8.92
C ALA A 734 8.70 -18.32 -9.16
N SER A 735 9.77 -18.47 -8.38
CA SER A 735 10.63 -19.65 -8.40
C SER A 735 9.88 -20.88 -7.89
N LEU A 736 9.06 -20.76 -6.84
CA LEU A 736 8.24 -21.87 -6.33
C LEU A 736 7.18 -22.34 -7.36
N LEU A 737 6.56 -21.42 -8.10
CA LEU A 737 5.68 -21.73 -9.25
C LEU A 737 6.44 -22.45 -10.38
N THR A 738 7.70 -22.08 -10.60
CA THR A 738 8.55 -22.70 -11.63
C THR A 738 8.97 -24.12 -11.21
N GLU A 739 9.55 -24.27 -10.02
CA GLU A 739 10.20 -25.50 -9.55
C GLU A 739 9.22 -26.59 -9.09
N VAL A 740 8.10 -26.23 -8.44
CA VAL A 740 7.16 -27.19 -7.85
C VAL A 740 5.94 -27.44 -8.75
N TYR A 741 5.59 -26.47 -9.60
CA TYR A 741 4.41 -26.54 -10.47
C TYR A 741 4.73 -26.50 -11.97
N GLY A 742 5.97 -26.29 -12.39
CA GLY A 742 6.35 -26.30 -13.80
C GLY A 742 5.76 -25.14 -14.62
N ILE A 743 5.32 -24.06 -13.97
CA ILE A 743 4.90 -22.84 -14.66
C ILE A 743 6.14 -22.24 -15.33
N PRO A 744 6.19 -22.07 -16.67
CA PRO A 744 7.43 -21.69 -17.32
C PRO A 744 7.85 -20.27 -16.90
N PRO A 745 9.13 -20.04 -16.55
CA PRO A 745 9.54 -18.78 -15.94
C PRO A 745 9.40 -17.60 -16.91
N GLU A 746 9.43 -17.83 -18.22
CA GLU A 746 9.16 -16.85 -19.27
C GLU A 746 7.76 -16.21 -19.17
N ASN A 747 6.77 -16.94 -18.66
CA ASN A 747 5.37 -16.52 -18.48
C ASN A 747 5.14 -15.73 -17.17
N LEU A 748 6.16 -15.59 -16.32
CA LEU A 748 6.08 -14.89 -15.04
C LEU A 748 6.97 -13.64 -15.04
N ALA A 749 6.45 -12.52 -14.55
CA ALA A 749 7.20 -11.30 -14.22
C ALA A 749 6.95 -10.90 -12.77
N THR A 750 7.98 -10.44 -12.06
CA THR A 750 7.91 -10.07 -10.63
C THR A 750 8.08 -8.58 -10.40
N GLN A 751 7.60 -8.08 -9.26
CA GLN A 751 7.91 -6.75 -8.74
C GLN A 751 7.68 -6.68 -7.23
N GLY A 752 8.62 -6.08 -6.48
CA GLY A 752 8.39 -5.63 -5.12
C GLY A 752 7.83 -4.21 -5.03
N TYR A 753 6.89 -3.97 -4.11
CA TYR A 753 6.33 -2.64 -3.79
C TYR A 753 6.46 -2.24 -2.32
N GLY A 754 7.04 -3.09 -1.46
CA GLY A 754 7.14 -2.87 -0.02
C GLY A 754 5.78 -2.60 0.62
N GLU A 755 5.75 -1.58 1.47
CA GLU A 755 4.58 -1.13 2.21
C GLU A 755 3.63 -0.21 1.42
N ARG A 756 4.04 0.29 0.24
CA ARG A 756 3.28 1.29 -0.56
C ARG A 756 1.81 0.92 -0.79
N PHE A 757 1.49 -0.37 -0.85
CA PHE A 757 0.15 -0.90 -1.10
C PHE A 757 -0.38 -1.80 0.03
N LEU A 758 -0.35 -1.30 1.28
CA LEU A 758 -1.00 -1.95 2.44
C LEU A 758 -2.44 -2.43 2.13
N LYS A 759 -2.86 -3.52 2.79
CA LYS A 759 -4.23 -4.07 2.82
C LYS A 759 -5.01 -3.49 4.01
N VAL A 760 -4.34 -3.41 5.17
CA VAL A 760 -4.79 -2.71 6.38
C VAL A 760 -3.86 -1.52 6.62
N ARG A 761 -4.40 -0.31 6.79
CA ARG A 761 -3.63 0.88 7.17
C ARG A 761 -3.27 0.87 8.64
N THR A 762 -2.14 0.25 8.95
CA THR A 762 -1.41 0.47 10.20
C THR A 762 0.09 0.59 9.92
N GLN A 763 0.80 1.27 10.81
CA GLN A 763 2.26 1.30 10.86
C GLN A 763 2.84 0.07 11.60
N ASP A 764 1.98 -0.74 12.23
CA ASP A 764 2.34 -1.96 12.97
C ASP A 764 2.62 -3.18 12.06
N ALA A 765 3.14 -4.25 12.69
CA ALA A 765 3.57 -5.50 12.04
C ALA A 765 2.41 -6.42 11.55
N GLU A 766 1.60 -5.96 10.60
CA GLU A 766 0.41 -6.68 10.14
C GLU A 766 0.70 -7.82 9.13
N GLN A 767 0.16 -9.02 9.38
CA GLN A 767 0.31 -10.21 8.53
C GLN A 767 -0.43 -10.12 7.19
N GLN A 768 -1.60 -9.48 7.15
CA GLN A 768 -2.36 -9.22 5.92
C GLN A 768 -1.64 -8.24 4.96
N ASN A 769 -0.67 -7.48 5.48
CA ASN A 769 0.20 -6.64 4.67
C ASN A 769 1.39 -7.44 4.08
N ARG A 770 1.91 -8.44 4.80
CA ARG A 770 2.98 -9.36 4.38
C ARG A 770 2.51 -10.44 3.39
N ARG A 771 1.91 -10.02 2.27
CA ARG A 771 1.33 -10.89 1.22
C ARG A 771 2.09 -10.86 -0.11
N VAL A 772 1.77 -11.80 -0.99
CA VAL A 772 2.11 -11.77 -2.42
C VAL A 772 0.81 -11.90 -3.22
N THR A 773 0.72 -11.26 -4.38
CA THR A 773 -0.48 -11.29 -5.24
C THR A 773 -0.14 -11.66 -6.68
N ILE A 774 -1.12 -12.17 -7.45
CA ILE A 774 -0.97 -12.52 -8.86
C ILE A 774 -2.04 -11.83 -9.71
N ARG A 775 -1.63 -11.21 -10.83
CA ARG A 775 -2.52 -10.68 -11.88
C ARG A 775 -2.23 -11.33 -13.24
N ARG A 776 -3.25 -11.55 -14.08
CA ARG A 776 -3.07 -11.86 -15.51
C ARG A 776 -2.91 -10.54 -16.26
N VAL A 777 -1.73 -10.24 -16.79
CA VAL A 777 -1.41 -8.94 -17.43
C VAL A 777 -1.31 -8.99 -18.95
N THR A 778 -1.46 -10.17 -19.57
CA THR A 778 -1.49 -10.37 -21.02
C THR A 778 -2.33 -9.33 -21.78
N PRO A 779 -3.56 -8.96 -21.34
CA PRO A 779 -4.39 -7.98 -22.04
C PRO A 779 -3.87 -6.53 -21.95
N LEU A 780 -2.82 -6.25 -21.17
CA LEU A 780 -2.16 -4.96 -21.09
C LEU A 780 -0.86 -4.91 -21.91
N VAL A 781 -0.13 -6.04 -21.98
CA VAL A 781 1.25 -6.11 -22.53
C VAL A 781 1.35 -6.81 -23.89
N ARG A 782 0.24 -7.31 -24.44
CA ARG A 782 0.19 -7.99 -25.74
C ARG A 782 -1.08 -7.62 -26.52
N PRO A 783 -1.01 -7.28 -27.81
CA PRO A 783 -2.20 -7.10 -28.63
C PRO A 783 -2.90 -8.46 -28.84
N VAL A 784 -4.23 -8.48 -28.70
CA VAL A 784 -5.06 -9.64 -29.07
C VAL A 784 -5.01 -9.79 -30.58
N ALA A 785 -4.27 -10.80 -31.04
CA ALA A 785 -4.16 -11.12 -32.45
C ALA A 785 -5.53 -11.56 -33.00
N GLN A 786 -6.10 -10.73 -33.88
CA GLN A 786 -7.24 -11.15 -34.71
C GLN A 786 -6.79 -12.29 -35.62
N ARG A 787 -7.37 -13.48 -35.42
CA ARG A 787 -7.15 -14.69 -36.22
C ARG A 787 -8.11 -14.75 -37.42
#